data_AF-A0A5D0UJI0-F1
#
_entry.id   AF-A0A5D0UJI0-F1
#
_cell.length_a   1.000
_cell.length_b   1.000
_cell.length_c   1.000
_cell.angle_alpha   90.00
_cell.angle_beta   90.00
_cell.angle_gamma   90.00
#
_symmetry.space_group_name_H-M   'P 1'
#
loop_
_entity.id
_entity.type
_entity.pdbx_description
1 polymer ?
#
loop_
_entity_poly.entity_id
_entity_poly.type
_entity_poly.pdbx_seq_one_letter_code
_entity_poly.pdbx_strand_id
1 'polypeptide(L)'
;MNTPVEMSQAPSIGAGRDPATRAVRAWLTDILRPKLCVATGAPGSGKSHLTAWVALTDTGPVRVVHAMLSARGMTPHGLAWALAEQLSVPGRSPETIVANIAADRRPATIVISELDESGPACDGASAAAIITELLNPLLDTQHVRLLTEGRAESLAAFTVPAEVVHLDDPAMTDRAAFTAWLRANGRETAPAEALFPNVGLAELALAAGASENVPERWLAQVPPDAVPAIQVLASAYGLVEGTRWTALTAALTGDVQRAQASVAQAAPLVTRVDDGFQIALRPLREAILRTRTPQLAAQIEHALGRALYEQVPKDSGGVPQWARSDPYTTTHLLRHAAATGVADRLVEDAGQLVHADPRAATAVLETLETPLWPMWRAVGRGLMASSAPSERASLLTLSARLRGDDSLAGRFAPHASWHPGWCDVGGDTWTGPVSALVHRDGALLVATADGALHILDAATGAPVGRITGGTPDIWGLLWLSDGSVLHLDAHRAVRASAVTKSESRADRISGLLNDAGPVTAGTVRDTLKGWTGLTALGASADLSHFVAGDTSGQVHVWPANAPQQVRSHRLHQGPVTAVAGVHGRSGRLSVISGGADGTVRLWPVAEAPIDEPMIRRNTGVTAAAFAVLPSGPVAAVAWTDGHLRIWDLLDGEEQIMNPGLTVNALALTPEGLLAVAGPHGTATLRISRPGSSPARH
;
A
#
# COMPACT_ATOMS: atom_id res chain seq x y z
N MET A 1 -23.66 -11.23 38.48
CA MET A 1 -22.71 -10.46 39.31
C MET A 1 -21.36 -11.12 39.15
N ASN A 2 -20.57 -10.65 38.18
CA ASN A 2 -19.18 -11.05 38.02
C ASN A 2 -18.33 -9.82 38.30
N THR A 3 -17.31 -10.02 39.13
CA THR A 3 -16.32 -9.07 39.61
C THR A 3 -15.71 -8.22 38.49
N PRO A 4 -15.43 -6.92 38.74
CA PRO A 4 -14.73 -6.08 37.77
C PRO A 4 -13.29 -6.58 37.65
N VAL A 5 -12.85 -6.83 36.42
CA VAL A 5 -11.45 -7.11 36.12
C VAL A 5 -10.63 -5.86 36.45
N GLU A 6 -9.66 -6.00 37.35
CA GLU A 6 -8.74 -4.93 37.73
C GLU A 6 -7.98 -4.38 36.50
N MET A 7 -8.01 -3.06 36.40
CA MET A 7 -7.26 -2.22 35.47
C MET A 7 -5.76 -2.25 35.80
N SER A 8 -4.90 -2.85 34.96
CA SER A 8 -3.43 -2.77 35.04
C SER A 8 -2.81 -3.39 33.76
N GLN A 9 -1.80 -2.88 33.05
CA GLN A 9 -0.94 -1.70 33.12
C GLN A 9 -0.53 -1.38 31.66
N ALA A 10 -0.77 -0.16 31.16
CA ALA A 10 0.00 0.29 30.00
C ALA A 10 1.49 0.37 30.41
N PRO A 11 2.45 0.01 29.54
CA PRO A 11 3.86 0.20 29.87
C PRO A 11 4.09 1.68 30.21
N SER A 12 4.79 1.97 31.31
CA SER A 12 5.18 3.34 31.61
C SER A 12 6.19 3.79 30.55
N ILE A 13 6.03 5.02 30.04
CA ILE A 13 7.05 5.67 29.21
C ILE A 13 8.34 5.91 30.02
N GLY A 14 8.26 5.93 31.35
CA GLY A 14 9.36 6.30 32.23
C GLY A 14 9.55 7.82 32.33
N ALA A 15 10.58 8.22 33.08
CA ALA A 15 11.01 9.61 33.27
C ALA A 15 9.90 10.60 33.71
N GLY A 16 8.87 10.11 34.40
CA GLY A 16 7.75 10.93 34.89
C GLY A 16 6.71 11.33 33.84
N ARG A 17 6.66 10.69 32.67
CA ARG A 17 5.73 11.05 31.58
C ARG A 17 4.27 10.62 31.77
N ASP A 18 3.89 10.17 32.98
CA ASP A 18 2.52 9.75 33.30
C ASP A 18 1.44 10.85 33.11
N PRO A 19 1.71 12.15 33.37
CA PRO A 19 0.75 13.20 33.06
C PRO A 19 0.50 13.34 31.55
N ALA A 20 1.55 13.27 30.72
CA ALA A 20 1.44 13.34 29.27
C ALA A 20 0.68 12.15 28.68
N THR A 21 0.96 10.92 29.15
CA THR A 21 0.21 9.72 28.71
C THR A 21 -1.26 9.79 29.11
N ARG A 22 -1.57 10.37 30.29
CA ARG A 22 -2.95 10.59 30.73
C ARG A 22 -3.68 11.60 29.85
N ALA A 23 -3.01 12.67 29.42
CA ALA A 23 -3.59 13.66 28.50
C ALA A 23 -3.94 13.02 27.14
N VAL A 24 -2.99 12.30 26.54
CA VAL A 24 -3.22 11.58 25.27
C VAL A 24 -4.32 10.52 25.42
N ARG A 25 -4.33 9.77 26.52
CA ARG A 25 -5.40 8.79 26.80
C ARG A 25 -6.76 9.46 26.92
N ALA A 26 -6.84 10.60 27.61
CA ALA A 26 -8.09 11.36 27.71
C ALA A 26 -8.59 11.77 26.32
N TRP A 27 -7.73 12.28 25.45
CA TRP A 27 -8.06 12.59 24.05
C TRP A 27 -8.52 11.36 23.24
N LEU A 28 -7.87 10.21 23.42
CA LEU A 28 -8.25 8.96 22.74
C LEU A 28 -9.67 8.50 23.15
N THR A 29 -10.04 8.70 24.41
CA THR A 29 -11.31 8.22 24.98
C THR A 29 -12.47 9.22 24.88
N ASP A 30 -12.19 10.52 24.90
CA ASP A 30 -13.21 11.57 24.94
C ASP A 30 -13.47 12.16 23.55
N ILE A 31 -14.59 11.76 22.96
CA ILE A 31 -14.98 12.15 21.60
C ILE A 31 -15.31 13.65 21.47
N LEU A 32 -15.59 14.35 22.59
CA LEU A 32 -15.93 15.78 22.58
C LEU A 32 -14.69 16.66 22.43
N ARG A 33 -13.49 16.10 22.67
CA ARG A 33 -12.24 16.82 22.45
C ARG A 33 -11.98 17.05 20.96
N PRO A 34 -11.15 18.06 20.61
CA PRO A 34 -10.81 18.36 19.23
C PRO A 34 -10.36 17.12 18.44
N LYS A 35 -10.67 17.08 17.14
CA LYS A 35 -10.31 15.93 16.28
C LYS A 35 -8.79 15.79 16.09
N LEU A 36 -8.04 16.85 16.30
CA LEU A 36 -6.59 16.89 16.25
C LEU A 36 -6.01 16.92 17.67
N CYS A 37 -5.06 16.04 17.96
CA CYS A 37 -4.16 16.15 19.11
C CYS A 37 -2.72 16.26 18.61
N VAL A 38 -1.96 17.20 19.18
CA VAL A 38 -0.56 17.43 18.83
C VAL A 38 0.33 17.28 20.07
N ALA A 39 1.34 16.42 19.97
CA ALA A 39 2.44 16.38 20.92
C ALA A 39 3.58 17.27 20.42
N THR A 40 3.93 18.31 21.18
CA THR A 40 4.98 19.27 20.80
C THR A 40 5.96 19.50 21.94
N GLY A 41 7.13 20.05 21.63
CA GLY A 41 8.19 20.34 22.57
C GLY A 41 9.57 20.31 21.94
N ALA A 42 10.56 20.80 22.67
CA ALA A 42 11.95 20.90 22.25
C ALA A 42 12.54 19.53 21.83
N PRO A 43 13.62 19.51 21.03
CA PRO A 43 14.33 18.28 20.72
C PRO A 43 14.70 17.50 21.99
N GLY A 44 14.56 16.17 21.96
CA GLY A 44 14.84 15.30 23.12
C GLY A 44 13.74 15.26 24.19
N SER A 45 12.65 16.03 24.06
CA SER A 45 11.54 15.98 25.04
C SER A 45 10.82 14.63 25.12
N GLY A 46 10.98 13.72 24.15
CA GLY A 46 10.34 12.38 24.18
C GLY A 46 9.00 12.30 23.44
N LYS A 47 8.75 13.21 22.49
CA LYS A 47 7.56 13.19 21.63
C LYS A 47 7.34 11.86 20.91
N SER A 48 8.37 11.34 20.22
CA SER A 48 8.29 10.08 19.50
C SER A 48 8.11 8.86 20.43
N HIS A 49 8.61 8.92 21.67
CA HIS A 49 8.32 7.90 22.69
C HIS A 49 6.85 7.93 23.13
N LEU A 50 6.24 9.12 23.21
CA LEU A 50 4.81 9.27 23.53
C LEU A 50 3.90 8.73 22.44
N THR A 51 4.23 8.95 21.16
CA THR A 51 3.46 8.37 20.06
C THR A 51 3.70 6.86 19.92
N ALA A 52 4.94 6.39 20.10
CA ALA A 52 5.24 4.95 20.14
C ALA A 52 4.51 4.23 21.29
N TRP A 53 4.38 4.88 22.46
CA TRP A 53 3.60 4.34 23.57
C TRP A 53 2.15 4.09 23.21
N VAL A 54 1.52 4.98 22.42
CA VAL A 54 0.14 4.79 21.94
C VAL A 54 -0.01 3.47 21.16
N ALA A 55 1.01 3.06 20.40
CA ALA A 55 0.99 1.78 19.68
C ALA A 55 1.01 0.55 20.63
N LEU A 56 1.64 0.70 21.79
CA LEU A 56 1.84 -0.38 22.76
C LEU A 56 0.72 -0.45 23.81
N THR A 57 -0.16 0.55 23.86
CA THR A 57 -1.22 0.62 24.86
C THR A 57 -2.52 0.03 24.37
N ASP A 58 -3.07 -0.88 25.17
CA ASP A 58 -4.49 -1.20 25.04
C ASP A 58 -5.33 0.01 25.47
N THR A 59 -6.03 0.60 24.50
CA THR A 59 -6.97 1.71 24.71
C THR A 59 -8.37 1.21 25.07
N GLY A 60 -8.55 -0.11 25.21
CA GLY A 60 -9.81 -0.75 25.50
C GLY A 60 -10.74 -0.82 24.27
N PRO A 61 -11.96 -1.38 24.45
CA PRO A 61 -12.87 -1.67 23.35
C PRO A 61 -13.51 -0.42 22.68
N VAL A 62 -13.22 0.79 23.16
CA VAL A 62 -13.99 2.01 22.83
C VAL A 62 -13.40 2.79 21.64
N ARG A 63 -12.10 2.65 21.30
CA ARG A 63 -11.53 3.09 20.01
C ARG A 63 -10.10 2.58 19.82
N VAL A 64 -9.92 1.75 18.79
CA VAL A 64 -8.64 1.20 18.32
C VAL A 64 -7.90 2.27 17.51
N VAL A 65 -6.56 2.31 17.57
CA VAL A 65 -5.77 3.06 16.59
C VAL A 65 -5.84 2.33 15.26
N HIS A 66 -6.43 2.95 14.25
CA HIS A 66 -6.71 2.31 12.97
C HIS A 66 -5.51 2.39 12.02
N ALA A 67 -4.66 3.40 12.18
CA ALA A 67 -3.41 3.55 11.45
C ALA A 67 -2.35 4.25 12.32
N MET A 68 -1.11 3.77 12.25
CA MET A 68 0.07 4.31 12.93
C MET A 68 1.24 4.29 11.95
N LEU A 69 1.75 5.47 11.62
CA LEU A 69 2.78 5.67 10.59
C LEU A 69 3.82 6.66 11.06
N SER A 70 5.08 6.45 10.66
CA SER A 70 6.10 7.49 10.69
C SER A 70 6.09 8.27 9.38
N ALA A 71 6.04 9.59 9.47
CA ALA A 71 6.20 10.49 8.33
C ALA A 71 7.68 10.70 7.94
N ARG A 72 8.62 10.10 8.67
CA ARG A 72 10.05 10.25 8.43
C ARG A 72 10.40 9.86 7.00
N GLY A 73 11.01 10.79 6.29
CA GLY A 73 11.46 10.53 4.94
C GLY A 73 10.35 10.49 3.88
N MET A 74 9.09 10.82 4.24
CA MET A 74 7.93 10.71 3.35
C MET A 74 7.52 12.04 2.76
N THR A 75 6.93 11.99 1.56
CA THR A 75 6.24 13.10 0.89
C THR A 75 4.72 12.92 1.01
N PRO A 76 3.88 13.87 0.53
CA PRO A 76 2.43 13.70 0.54
C PRO A 76 1.95 12.38 -0.11
N HIS A 77 2.49 11.99 -1.28
CA HIS A 77 2.11 10.71 -1.89
C HIS A 77 2.57 9.51 -1.05
N GLY A 78 3.82 9.52 -0.58
CA GLY A 78 4.36 8.43 0.24
C GLY A 78 3.53 8.17 1.49
N LEU A 79 3.15 9.23 2.21
CA LEU A 79 2.32 9.12 3.41
C LEU A 79 0.87 8.73 3.07
N ALA A 80 0.28 9.30 2.02
CA ALA A 80 -1.08 8.96 1.60
C ALA A 80 -1.20 7.48 1.22
N TRP A 81 -0.25 6.94 0.45
CA TRP A 81 -0.24 5.52 0.07
C TRP A 81 -0.07 4.59 1.26
N ALA A 82 0.82 4.92 2.21
CA ALA A 82 0.98 4.14 3.44
C ALA A 82 -0.29 4.16 4.29
N LEU A 83 -1.00 5.30 4.35
CA LEU A 83 -2.27 5.42 5.04
C LEU A 83 -3.38 4.61 4.35
N ALA A 84 -3.46 4.69 3.02
CA ALA A 84 -4.42 3.94 2.22
C ALA A 84 -4.21 2.42 2.32
N GLU A 85 -2.97 1.97 2.49
CA GLU A 85 -2.65 0.57 2.79
C GLU A 85 -3.22 0.15 4.15
N GLN A 86 -2.86 0.85 5.25
CA GLN A 86 -3.28 0.46 6.60
C GLN A 86 -4.80 0.55 6.80
N LEU A 87 -5.45 1.54 6.18
CA LEU A 87 -6.91 1.68 6.23
C LEU A 87 -7.65 0.81 5.20
N SER A 88 -6.91 0.11 4.33
CA SER A 88 -7.46 -0.71 3.24
C SER A 88 -8.41 0.06 2.31
N VAL A 89 -8.00 1.29 1.95
CA VAL A 89 -8.75 2.21 1.08
C VAL A 89 -8.03 2.31 -0.27
N PRO A 90 -8.74 2.33 -1.42
CA PRO A 90 -8.10 2.55 -2.71
C PRO A 90 -7.65 3.99 -2.90
N GLY A 91 -6.72 4.22 -3.81
CA GLY A 91 -6.35 5.56 -4.28
C GLY A 91 -4.91 5.64 -4.78
N ARG A 92 -4.64 6.67 -5.57
CA ARG A 92 -3.36 6.87 -6.29
C ARG A 92 -2.69 8.19 -5.99
N SER A 93 -3.45 9.13 -5.44
CA SER A 93 -2.99 10.45 -5.07
C SER A 93 -3.57 10.82 -3.71
N PRO A 94 -2.95 11.78 -2.99
CA PRO A 94 -3.48 12.30 -1.74
C PRO A 94 -4.97 12.66 -1.84
N GLU A 95 -5.38 13.36 -2.90
CA GLU A 95 -6.76 13.83 -3.07
C GLU A 95 -7.75 12.66 -3.22
N THR A 96 -7.42 11.66 -4.04
CA THR A 96 -8.28 10.47 -4.21
C THR A 96 -8.38 9.64 -2.93
N ILE A 97 -7.28 9.57 -2.16
CA ILE A 97 -7.23 8.82 -0.91
C ILE A 97 -8.06 9.53 0.17
N VAL A 98 -7.92 10.85 0.29
CA VAL A 98 -8.78 11.68 1.15
C VAL A 98 -10.25 11.47 0.80
N ALA A 99 -10.61 11.55 -0.48
CA ALA A 99 -11.98 11.38 -0.93
C ALA A 99 -12.54 9.98 -0.57
N ASN A 100 -11.73 8.94 -0.74
CA ASN A 100 -12.16 7.57 -0.43
C ASN A 100 -12.23 7.32 1.08
N ILE A 101 -11.33 7.89 1.90
CA ILE A 101 -11.43 7.85 3.36
C ILE A 101 -12.67 8.63 3.83
N ALA A 102 -12.99 9.76 3.18
CA ALA A 102 -14.19 10.54 3.49
C ALA A 102 -15.48 9.78 3.15
N ALA A 103 -15.49 9.00 2.06
CA ALA A 103 -16.61 8.15 1.68
C ALA A 103 -16.79 6.95 2.62
N ASP A 104 -15.68 6.43 3.16
CA ASP A 104 -15.68 5.35 4.14
C ASP A 104 -16.03 5.86 5.55
N ARG A 105 -17.30 5.77 5.93
CA ARG A 105 -17.83 6.32 7.20
C ARG A 105 -17.38 5.59 8.46
N ARG A 106 -16.51 4.59 8.37
CA ARG A 106 -15.98 3.89 9.55
C ARG A 106 -15.13 4.86 10.38
N PRO A 107 -15.25 4.86 11.72
CA PRO A 107 -14.36 5.67 12.56
C PRO A 107 -12.89 5.38 12.26
N ALA A 108 -12.07 6.42 12.10
CA ALA A 108 -10.65 6.29 11.84
C ALA A 108 -9.85 7.15 12.81
N THR A 109 -9.12 6.51 13.71
CA THR A 109 -8.14 7.18 14.59
C THR A 109 -6.75 6.93 14.01
N ILE A 110 -6.10 7.97 13.51
CA ILE A 110 -4.80 7.92 12.82
C ILE A 110 -3.74 8.54 13.73
N VAL A 111 -2.56 7.93 13.77
CA VAL A 111 -1.40 8.47 14.47
C VAL A 111 -0.23 8.62 13.50
N ILE A 112 0.32 9.83 13.41
CA ILE A 112 1.47 10.15 12.56
C ILE A 112 2.64 10.62 13.44
N SER A 113 3.79 9.94 13.41
CA SER A 113 5.00 10.34 14.13
C SER A 113 6.02 11.03 13.22
N GLU A 114 6.99 11.71 13.81
CA GLU A 114 8.17 12.28 13.13
C GLU A 114 7.83 13.19 11.94
N LEU A 115 6.77 14.02 12.06
CA LEU A 115 6.36 14.92 10.98
C LEU A 115 7.45 15.96 10.66
N ASP A 116 8.24 16.33 11.66
CA ASP A 116 9.41 17.20 11.57
C ASP A 116 10.67 16.50 10.99
N GLU A 117 10.54 15.24 10.55
CA GLU A 117 11.54 14.52 9.74
C GLU A 117 10.97 14.05 8.40
N SER A 118 9.85 14.63 7.96
CA SER A 118 9.31 14.38 6.62
C SER A 118 10.21 14.95 5.51
N GLY A 119 9.99 14.49 4.28
CA GLY A 119 10.76 14.87 3.10
C GLY A 119 12.03 14.04 2.86
N PRO A 120 12.62 14.12 1.66
CA PRO A 120 13.67 13.21 1.20
C PRO A 120 14.91 13.19 2.11
N ALA A 121 15.30 14.36 2.64
CA ALA A 121 16.46 14.54 3.50
C ALA A 121 16.17 14.35 5.00
N CYS A 122 14.93 14.01 5.37
CA CYS A 122 14.48 13.91 6.75
C CYS A 122 14.64 15.20 7.57
N ASP A 123 14.36 16.35 6.96
CA ASP A 123 14.53 17.69 7.53
C ASP A 123 13.20 18.42 7.82
N GLY A 124 12.06 17.75 7.57
CA GLY A 124 10.73 18.30 7.77
C GLY A 124 10.24 19.19 6.61
N ALA A 125 10.97 19.28 5.50
CA ALA A 125 10.60 20.15 4.37
C ALA A 125 9.22 19.81 3.77
N SER A 126 8.76 18.57 3.90
CA SER A 126 7.44 18.14 3.41
C SER A 126 6.31 18.31 4.43
N ALA A 127 6.57 18.76 5.67
CA ALA A 127 5.57 18.80 6.73
C ALA A 127 4.36 19.67 6.36
N ALA A 128 4.61 20.89 5.87
CA ALA A 128 3.55 21.81 5.48
C ALA A 128 2.69 21.28 4.32
N ALA A 129 3.32 20.65 3.32
CA ALA A 129 2.63 20.03 2.18
C ALA A 129 1.78 18.85 2.65
N ILE A 130 2.34 17.95 3.46
CA ILE A 130 1.62 16.82 4.06
C ILE A 130 0.39 17.31 4.85
N ILE A 131 0.55 18.35 5.68
CA ILE A 131 -0.57 18.89 6.45
C ILE A 131 -1.63 19.46 5.51
N THR A 132 -1.23 20.27 4.54
CA THR A 132 -2.17 21.00 3.66
C THR A 132 -2.90 20.08 2.69
N GLU A 133 -2.20 19.15 2.06
CA GLU A 133 -2.72 18.32 0.98
C GLU A 133 -3.39 17.03 1.49
N LEU A 134 -3.04 16.56 2.69
CA LEU A 134 -3.52 15.29 3.24
C LEU A 134 -4.20 15.45 4.61
N LEU A 135 -3.50 15.95 5.62
CA LEU A 135 -3.99 15.85 7.00
C LEU A 135 -5.15 16.82 7.32
N ASN A 136 -5.10 18.06 6.84
CA ASN A 136 -6.20 19.02 6.98
C ASN A 136 -7.47 18.53 6.26
N PRO A 137 -7.43 18.11 4.98
CA PRO A 137 -8.59 17.52 4.32
C PRO A 137 -9.17 16.29 5.02
N LEU A 138 -8.32 15.42 5.59
CA LEU A 138 -8.80 14.30 6.42
C LEU A 138 -9.52 14.79 7.67
N LEU A 139 -8.99 15.82 8.33
CA LEU A 139 -9.60 16.45 9.49
C LEU A 139 -10.90 17.21 9.18
N ASP A 140 -11.26 17.45 7.92
CA ASP A 140 -12.59 17.97 7.57
C ASP A 140 -13.69 16.90 7.67
N THR A 141 -13.31 15.62 7.58
CA THR A 141 -14.25 14.49 7.72
C THR A 141 -14.68 14.30 9.18
N GLN A 142 -15.92 13.86 9.40
CA GLN A 142 -16.51 13.77 10.74
C GLN A 142 -16.01 12.57 11.55
N HIS A 143 -15.63 11.49 10.87
CA HIS A 143 -15.26 10.21 11.48
C HIS A 143 -13.75 10.03 11.67
N VAL A 144 -12.91 10.96 11.17
CA VAL A 144 -11.45 10.93 11.35
C VAL A 144 -11.01 11.73 12.58
N ARG A 145 -10.09 11.15 13.35
CA ARG A 145 -9.30 11.83 14.39
C ARG A 145 -7.82 11.58 14.14
N LEU A 146 -6.98 12.57 14.43
CA LEU A 146 -5.55 12.54 14.18
C LEU A 146 -4.77 12.90 15.46
N LEU A 147 -3.84 12.03 15.85
CA LEU A 147 -2.75 12.37 16.76
C LEU A 147 -1.48 12.54 15.93
N THR A 148 -0.75 13.61 16.13
CA THR A 148 0.56 13.79 15.50
C THR A 148 1.58 14.39 16.45
N GLU A 149 2.85 14.28 16.09
CA GLU A 149 3.95 14.91 16.82
C GLU A 149 4.88 15.70 15.89
N GLY A 150 5.49 16.73 16.44
CA GLY A 150 6.44 17.55 15.72
C GLY A 150 6.82 18.80 16.51
N ARG A 151 7.51 19.72 15.84
CA ARG A 151 7.82 21.03 16.40
C ARG A 151 6.72 22.02 16.11
N ALA A 152 6.64 23.10 16.88
CA ALA A 152 5.64 24.13 16.70
C ALA A 152 5.61 24.68 15.26
N GLU A 153 6.79 24.89 14.66
CA GLU A 153 6.94 25.34 13.28
C GLU A 153 6.43 24.32 12.24
N SER A 154 6.71 23.03 12.43
CA SER A 154 6.27 21.96 11.52
C SER A 154 4.76 21.73 11.60
N LEU A 155 4.13 22.07 12.73
CA LEU A 155 2.71 21.91 12.99
C LEU A 155 1.89 23.17 12.64
N ALA A 156 2.54 24.28 12.29
CA ALA A 156 1.89 25.58 12.10
C ALA A 156 0.89 25.60 10.92
N ALA A 157 0.99 24.65 9.98
CA ALA A 157 0.10 24.55 8.83
C ALA A 157 -1.29 23.94 9.17
N PHE A 158 -1.50 23.42 10.38
CA PHE A 158 -2.82 22.93 10.78
C PHE A 158 -3.80 24.09 10.94
N THR A 159 -4.99 23.95 10.35
CA THR A 159 -6.01 25.02 10.33
C THR A 159 -7.14 24.80 11.33
N VAL A 160 -7.23 23.60 11.91
CA VAL A 160 -8.28 23.22 12.87
C VAL A 160 -7.79 23.33 14.32
N PRO A 161 -8.70 23.54 15.30
CA PRO A 161 -8.33 23.49 16.71
C PRO A 161 -7.69 22.16 17.10
N ALA A 162 -6.63 22.23 17.91
CA ALA A 162 -5.89 21.08 18.39
C ALA A 162 -5.91 21.00 19.91
N GLU A 163 -5.97 19.78 20.45
CA GLU A 163 -5.52 19.50 21.81
C GLU A 163 -3.99 19.43 21.84
N VAL A 164 -3.36 20.34 22.59
CA VAL A 164 -1.90 20.46 22.63
C VAL A 164 -1.34 19.81 23.88
N VAL A 165 -0.49 18.80 23.70
CA VAL A 165 0.33 18.19 24.76
C VAL A 165 1.74 18.74 24.63
N HIS A 166 2.05 19.81 25.37
CA HIS A 166 3.34 20.49 25.33
C HIS A 166 4.32 19.86 26.31
N LEU A 167 5.26 19.03 25.83
CA LEU A 167 6.14 18.22 26.67
C LEU A 167 7.20 19.01 27.45
N ASP A 168 7.45 20.26 27.09
CA ASP A 168 8.28 21.17 27.89
C ASP A 168 7.51 21.85 29.04
N ASP A 169 6.17 21.69 29.11
CA ASP A 169 5.40 22.16 30.25
C ASP A 169 5.72 21.26 31.47
N PRO A 170 6.22 21.81 32.59
CA PRO A 170 6.38 21.12 33.86
C PRO A 170 5.20 20.24 34.27
N ALA A 171 3.96 20.66 33.99
CA ALA A 171 2.76 19.91 34.33
C ALA A 171 2.63 18.58 33.57
N MET A 172 3.33 18.43 32.44
CA MET A 172 3.33 17.21 31.62
C MET A 172 4.35 16.16 32.10
N THR A 173 5.12 16.45 33.16
CA THR A 173 6.13 15.55 33.70
C THR A 173 6.09 15.55 35.23
N ASP A 174 5.87 14.39 35.83
CA ASP A 174 5.96 14.23 37.28
C ASP A 174 7.40 14.44 37.74
N ARG A 175 7.63 15.50 38.53
CA ARG A 175 8.95 15.91 39.00
C ARG A 175 9.61 14.84 39.87
N ALA A 176 8.85 14.16 40.73
CA ALA A 176 9.40 13.17 41.65
C ALA A 176 9.85 11.91 40.90
N ALA A 177 9.03 11.42 39.98
CA ALA A 177 9.34 10.29 39.11
C ALA A 177 10.49 10.60 38.14
N PHE A 178 10.57 11.82 37.60
CA PHE A 178 11.71 12.28 36.79
C PHE A 178 13.02 12.25 37.60
N THR A 179 13.01 12.81 38.81
CA THR A 179 14.19 12.78 39.70
C THR A 179 14.56 11.35 40.11
N ALA A 180 13.57 10.48 40.38
CA ALA A 180 13.83 9.07 40.67
C ALA A 180 14.46 8.33 39.47
N TRP A 181 13.96 8.60 38.25
CA TRP A 181 14.54 8.09 37.02
C TRP A 181 15.99 8.54 36.83
N LEU A 182 16.33 9.81 37.07
CA LEU A 182 17.71 10.29 37.00
C LEU A 182 18.64 9.55 37.98
N ARG A 183 18.19 9.33 39.23
CA ARG A 183 18.98 8.60 40.24
C ARG A 183 19.21 7.14 39.88
N ALA A 184 18.25 6.53 39.19
CA ALA A 184 18.39 5.16 38.70
C ALA A 184 19.42 5.05 37.55
N ASN A 185 19.63 6.13 36.79
CA ASN A 185 20.47 6.14 35.59
C ASN A 185 21.82 6.85 35.75
N GLY A 186 22.10 7.52 36.88
CA GLY A 186 23.35 8.24 37.10
C GLY A 186 23.70 8.48 38.56
N ARG A 187 25.00 8.63 38.84
CA ARG A 187 25.54 8.82 40.21
C ARG A 187 25.49 10.29 40.69
N GLU A 188 25.54 11.25 39.76
CA GLU A 188 25.53 12.70 40.05
C GLU A 188 24.39 13.36 39.26
N THR A 189 23.25 13.61 39.91
CA THR A 189 22.00 13.99 39.22
C THR A 189 21.68 15.48 39.28
N ALA A 190 22.26 16.23 40.21
CA ALA A 190 21.94 17.64 40.42
C ALA A 190 22.06 18.52 39.15
N PRO A 191 23.07 18.34 38.28
CA PRO A 191 23.18 19.10 37.05
C PRO A 191 22.11 18.72 36.01
N ALA A 192 21.72 17.45 35.93
CA ALA A 192 20.67 16.96 35.02
C ALA A 192 19.26 17.32 35.50
N GLU A 193 19.05 17.45 36.81
CA GLU A 193 17.78 17.89 37.41
C GLU A 193 17.39 19.32 37.02
N ALA A 194 18.36 20.16 36.64
CA ALA A 194 18.12 21.52 36.16
C ALA A 194 17.48 21.57 34.76
N LEU A 195 17.58 20.47 33.99
CA LEU A 195 17.03 20.36 32.63
C LEU A 195 15.59 19.87 32.59
N PHE A 196 14.96 19.71 33.76
CA PHE A 196 13.55 19.37 33.86
C PHE A 196 12.69 20.38 33.08
N PRO A 197 11.70 19.94 32.27
CA PRO A 197 11.24 18.55 32.10
C PRO A 197 11.80 17.82 30.86
N ASN A 198 12.90 18.28 30.25
CA ASN A 198 13.45 17.68 29.04
C ASN A 198 14.28 16.40 29.34
N VAL A 199 13.65 15.25 29.12
CA VAL A 199 14.22 13.92 29.40
C VAL A 199 15.51 13.65 28.61
N GLY A 200 15.53 13.90 27.29
CA GLY A 200 16.69 13.59 26.45
C GLY A 200 17.89 14.48 26.71
N LEU A 201 17.69 15.78 27.03
CA LEU A 201 18.79 16.64 27.45
C LEU A 201 19.31 16.25 28.84
N ALA A 202 18.42 15.85 29.75
CA ALA A 202 18.82 15.39 31.07
C ALA A 202 19.62 14.07 30.99
N GLU A 203 19.21 13.13 30.13
CA GLU A 203 19.96 11.91 29.83
C GLU A 203 21.36 12.23 29.29
N LEU A 204 21.44 13.14 28.31
CA LEU A 204 22.74 13.56 27.76
C LEU A 204 23.63 14.23 28.82
N ALA A 205 23.04 15.01 29.73
CA ALA A 205 23.78 15.69 30.78
C ALA A 205 24.37 14.73 31.83
N LEU A 206 23.77 13.55 32.02
CA LEU A 206 24.36 12.50 32.86
C LEU A 206 25.68 11.98 32.27
N ALA A 207 25.83 11.99 30.94
CA ALA A 207 27.04 11.55 30.25
C ALA A 207 28.06 12.68 30.02
N ALA A 208 27.61 13.87 29.60
CA ALA A 208 28.48 14.99 29.20
C ALA A 208 28.71 16.05 30.31
N GLY A 209 27.98 15.94 31.43
CA GLY A 209 27.84 17.00 32.42
C GLY A 209 26.88 18.11 31.97
N ALA A 210 26.31 18.87 32.92
CA ALA A 210 25.40 19.95 32.57
C ALA A 210 26.10 21.18 31.98
N SER A 211 25.33 21.91 31.19
CA SER A 211 25.65 23.18 30.57
C SER A 211 24.36 23.87 30.16
N GLU A 212 24.43 25.18 29.89
CA GLU A 212 23.38 25.89 29.15
C GLU A 212 23.12 25.24 27.78
N ASN A 213 24.16 24.63 27.16
CA ASN A 213 24.01 23.89 25.91
C ASN A 213 24.73 22.54 25.96
N VAL A 214 24.03 21.52 26.47
CA VAL A 214 24.56 20.17 26.72
C VAL A 214 25.10 19.50 25.44
N PRO A 215 24.43 19.57 24.27
CA PRO A 215 24.97 18.97 23.04
C PRO A 215 26.32 19.56 22.63
N GLU A 216 26.48 20.87 22.67
CA GLU A 216 27.70 21.59 22.30
C GLU A 216 28.83 21.29 23.29
N ARG A 217 28.50 21.12 24.58
CA ARG A 217 29.46 20.63 25.58
C ARG A 217 29.92 19.20 25.28
N TRP A 218 29.01 18.30 24.89
CA TRP A 218 29.38 16.95 24.49
C TRP A 218 30.29 16.98 23.26
N LEU A 219 29.95 17.78 22.24
CA LEU A 219 30.76 17.95 21.03
C LEU A 219 32.18 18.43 21.35
N ALA A 220 32.33 19.35 22.30
CA ALA A 220 33.64 19.84 22.73
C ALA A 220 34.51 18.77 23.42
N GLN A 221 33.90 17.69 23.92
CA GLN A 221 34.60 16.55 24.53
C GLN A 221 34.94 15.45 23.51
N VAL A 222 34.38 15.50 22.30
CA VAL A 222 34.67 14.52 21.24
C VAL A 222 36.14 14.70 20.80
N PRO A 223 36.97 13.64 20.87
CA PRO A 223 38.34 13.71 20.38
C PRO A 223 38.39 14.13 18.90
N PRO A 224 39.33 15.00 18.49
CA PRO A 224 39.44 15.43 17.09
C PRO A 224 39.51 14.27 16.08
N ASP A 225 40.18 13.18 16.46
CA ASP A 225 40.31 11.98 15.62
C ASP A 225 39.02 11.18 15.51
N ALA A 226 38.08 11.31 16.45
CA ALA A 226 36.76 10.66 16.41
C ALA A 226 35.75 11.41 15.52
N VAL A 227 36.01 12.69 15.20
CA VAL A 227 35.07 13.56 14.47
C VAL A 227 34.62 12.97 13.13
N PRO A 228 35.49 12.43 12.25
CA PRO A 228 35.04 11.84 10.98
C PRO A 228 34.02 10.72 11.18
N ALA A 229 34.24 9.81 12.12
CA ALA A 229 33.31 8.73 12.43
C ALA A 229 31.98 9.24 12.98
N ILE A 230 31.99 10.28 13.83
CA ILE A 230 30.77 10.94 14.31
C ILE A 230 30.00 11.63 13.17
N GLN A 231 30.70 12.26 12.22
CA GLN A 231 30.07 12.89 11.05
C GLN A 231 29.34 11.87 10.17
N VAL A 232 29.89 10.66 10.00
CA VAL A 232 29.19 9.56 9.30
C VAL A 232 27.86 9.23 9.98
N LEU A 233 27.87 8.98 11.30
CA LEU A 233 26.66 8.60 12.02
C LEU A 233 25.62 9.74 12.08
N ALA A 234 26.05 11.00 12.09
CA ALA A 234 25.13 12.14 12.03
C ALA A 234 24.43 12.26 10.68
N SER A 235 25.09 11.85 9.59
CA SER A 235 24.51 11.76 8.23
C SER A 235 23.72 10.46 7.98
N ALA A 236 23.87 9.45 8.84
CA ALA A 236 23.21 8.17 8.62
C ALA A 236 21.68 8.30 8.74
N TYR A 237 20.96 7.57 7.88
CA TYR A 237 19.49 7.53 7.89
C TYR A 237 18.92 6.38 8.73
N GLY A 238 19.78 5.50 9.25
CA GLY A 238 19.45 4.33 10.07
C GLY A 238 20.68 3.78 10.80
N LEU A 239 20.54 2.61 11.43
CA LEU A 239 21.65 1.94 12.12
C LEU A 239 22.78 1.56 11.15
N VAL A 240 24.03 1.86 11.52
CA VAL A 240 25.21 1.54 10.72
C VAL A 240 26.03 0.46 11.41
N GLU A 241 26.25 -0.67 10.75
CA GLU A 241 27.10 -1.75 11.24
C GLU A 241 28.57 -1.31 11.34
N GLY A 242 29.34 -1.82 12.30
CA GLY A 242 30.72 -1.38 12.55
C GLY A 242 31.68 -1.48 11.36
N THR A 243 31.55 -2.54 10.54
CA THR A 243 32.35 -2.71 9.30
C THR A 243 32.04 -1.62 8.29
N ARG A 244 30.75 -1.35 8.05
CA ARG A 244 30.26 -0.27 7.18
C ARG A 244 30.63 1.10 7.72
N TRP A 245 30.51 1.31 9.02
CA TRP A 245 30.89 2.57 9.67
C TRP A 245 32.35 2.90 9.41
N THR A 246 33.23 1.89 9.49
CA THR A 246 34.65 2.04 9.15
C THR A 246 34.85 2.37 7.67
N ALA A 247 34.17 1.67 6.76
CA ALA A 247 34.28 1.91 5.32
C ALA A 247 33.79 3.33 4.92
N LEU A 248 32.66 3.77 5.46
CA LEU A 248 32.13 5.11 5.25
C LEU A 248 33.05 6.19 5.85
N THR A 249 33.65 5.92 7.01
CA THR A 249 34.64 6.83 7.61
C THR A 249 35.92 6.89 6.78
N ALA A 250 36.34 5.78 6.16
CA ALA A 250 37.46 5.75 5.23
C ALA A 250 37.19 6.61 3.99
N ALA A 251 35.95 6.68 3.51
CA ALA A 251 35.58 7.54 2.40
C ALA A 251 35.72 9.05 2.73
N LEU A 252 35.52 9.44 4.00
CA LEU A 252 35.73 10.82 4.45
C LEU A 252 37.19 11.14 4.74
N THR A 253 37.93 10.18 5.31
CA THR A 253 39.32 10.39 5.75
C THR A 253 40.36 10.12 4.66
N GLY A 254 40.00 9.37 3.63
CA GLY A 254 40.91 8.89 2.58
C GLY A 254 41.86 7.77 3.02
N ASP A 255 41.74 7.27 4.26
CA ASP A 255 42.67 6.28 4.83
C ASP A 255 41.94 5.30 5.76
N VAL A 256 42.12 3.99 5.52
CA VAL A 256 41.43 2.93 6.26
C VAL A 256 41.93 2.81 7.71
N GLN A 257 43.23 2.99 7.97
CA GLN A 257 43.77 2.90 9.32
C GLN A 257 43.31 4.09 10.17
N ARG A 258 43.31 5.29 9.59
CA ARG A 258 42.75 6.49 10.23
C ARG A 258 41.27 6.32 10.51
N ALA A 259 40.51 5.72 9.59
CA ALA A 259 39.10 5.42 9.80
C ALA A 259 38.86 4.43 10.95
N GLN A 260 39.64 3.35 11.03
CA GLN A 260 39.57 2.39 12.13
C GLN A 260 39.86 3.05 13.48
N ALA A 261 40.90 3.89 13.55
CA ALA A 261 41.22 4.65 14.75
C ALA A 261 40.10 5.63 15.13
N SER A 262 39.52 6.31 14.14
CA SER A 262 38.39 7.24 14.33
C SER A 262 37.16 6.52 14.90
N VAL A 263 36.79 5.38 14.31
CA VAL A 263 35.66 4.54 14.78
C VAL A 263 35.92 4.00 16.18
N ALA A 264 37.14 3.52 16.48
CA ALA A 264 37.48 3.01 17.80
C ALA A 264 37.35 4.06 18.91
N GLN A 265 37.70 5.33 18.61
CA GLN A 265 37.52 6.43 19.55
C GLN A 265 36.06 6.92 19.64
N ALA A 266 35.29 6.82 18.55
CA ALA A 266 33.90 7.26 18.51
C ALA A 266 32.93 6.24 19.13
N ALA A 267 33.21 4.93 19.02
CA ALA A 267 32.30 3.86 19.43
C ALA A 267 31.83 3.95 20.90
N PRO A 268 32.67 4.31 21.89
CA PRO A 268 32.23 4.48 23.27
C PRO A 268 31.33 5.71 23.50
N LEU A 269 31.30 6.66 22.56
CA LEU A 269 30.58 7.93 22.69
C LEU A 269 29.16 7.89 22.13
N VAL A 270 28.81 6.83 21.40
CA VAL A 270 27.54 6.72 20.66
C VAL A 270 26.73 5.51 21.13
N THR A 271 25.47 5.46 20.73
CA THR A 271 24.58 4.38 21.12
C THR A 271 24.81 3.16 20.23
N ARG A 272 25.05 2.01 20.86
CA ARG A 272 25.10 0.71 20.20
C ARG A 272 23.75 0.01 20.37
N VAL A 273 23.19 -0.48 19.28
CA VAL A 273 21.97 -1.31 19.24
C VAL A 273 22.32 -2.58 18.48
N ASP A 274 22.38 -3.71 19.20
CA ASP A 274 22.92 -4.97 18.69
C ASP A 274 24.32 -4.78 18.07
N ASP A 275 24.46 -4.99 16.75
CA ASP A 275 25.69 -4.80 15.98
C ASP A 275 25.75 -3.46 15.22
N GLY A 276 24.70 -2.63 15.36
CA GLY A 276 24.59 -1.31 14.76
C GLY A 276 24.97 -0.17 15.71
N PHE A 277 25.39 0.95 15.12
CA PHE A 277 25.71 2.19 15.82
C PHE A 277 24.84 3.33 15.29
N GLN A 278 24.47 4.25 16.19
CA GLN A 278 23.74 5.47 15.85
C GLN A 278 23.97 6.59 16.88
N ILE A 279 23.62 7.81 16.47
CA ILE A 279 23.44 8.94 17.38
C ILE A 279 21.97 8.94 17.81
N ALA A 280 21.68 8.36 18.97
CA ALA A 280 20.28 8.16 19.41
C ALA A 280 19.57 9.47 19.75
N LEU A 281 20.27 10.43 20.35
CA LEU A 281 19.66 11.68 20.78
C LEU A 281 19.67 12.70 19.65
N ARG A 282 18.46 13.07 19.20
CA ARG A 282 18.26 14.07 18.15
C ARG A 282 18.95 15.43 18.40
N PRO A 283 18.94 16.03 19.61
CA PRO A 283 19.69 17.26 19.88
C PRO A 283 21.19 17.14 19.54
N LEU A 284 21.77 15.96 19.74
CA LEU A 284 23.17 15.68 19.46
C LEU A 284 23.46 15.65 17.97
N ARG A 285 22.63 14.91 17.23
CA ARG A 285 22.71 14.85 15.76
C ARG A 285 22.60 16.27 15.17
N GLU A 286 21.64 17.06 15.62
CA GLU A 286 21.45 18.42 15.13
C GLU A 286 22.62 19.35 15.46
N ALA A 287 23.19 19.23 16.66
CA ALA A 287 24.36 20.00 17.04
C ALA A 287 25.57 19.70 16.14
N ILE A 288 25.76 18.43 15.75
CA ILE A 288 26.81 18.03 14.77
C ILE A 288 26.52 18.58 13.39
N LEU A 289 25.27 18.52 12.93
CA LEU A 289 24.88 19.05 11.61
C LEU A 289 25.09 20.57 11.54
N ARG A 290 24.85 21.31 12.63
CA ARG A 290 25.07 22.77 12.73
C ARG A 290 26.54 23.17 12.58
N THR A 291 27.50 22.27 12.81
CA THR A 291 28.92 22.58 12.61
C THR A 291 29.34 22.58 11.13
N ARG A 292 28.45 22.17 10.22
CA ARG A 292 28.76 22.01 8.79
C ARG A 292 28.44 23.27 8.01
N THR A 293 29.33 23.63 7.09
CA THR A 293 28.95 24.52 5.98
C THR A 293 28.10 23.73 4.97
N PRO A 294 27.28 24.41 4.13
CA PRO A 294 26.54 23.74 3.07
C PRO A 294 27.45 22.93 2.12
N GLN A 295 28.66 23.44 1.85
CA GLN A 295 29.65 22.76 1.02
C GLN A 295 30.16 21.48 1.68
N LEU A 296 30.48 21.52 2.99
CA LEU A 296 30.91 20.34 3.73
C LEU A 296 29.80 19.29 3.82
N ALA A 297 28.55 19.71 4.03
CA ALA A 297 27.41 18.81 4.05
C ALA A 297 27.28 18.06 2.71
N ALA A 298 27.30 18.77 1.58
CA ALA A 298 27.23 18.16 0.26
C ALA A 298 28.41 17.21 -0.02
N GLN A 299 29.63 17.58 0.41
CA GLN A 299 30.81 16.71 0.27
C GLN A 299 30.69 15.41 1.07
N ILE A 300 30.20 15.48 2.31
CA ILE A 300 29.96 14.29 3.14
C ILE A 300 28.92 13.40 2.47
N GLU A 301 27.75 13.93 2.10
CA GLU A 301 26.71 13.14 1.45
C GLU A 301 27.19 12.48 0.14
N HIS A 302 28.01 13.20 -0.64
CA HIS A 302 28.58 12.67 -1.88
C HIS A 302 29.54 11.51 -1.61
N ALA A 303 30.44 11.68 -0.63
CA ALA A 303 31.41 10.68 -0.25
C ALA A 303 30.73 9.42 0.30
N LEU A 304 29.69 9.58 1.13
CA LEU A 304 28.89 8.47 1.66
C LEU A 304 28.14 7.74 0.55
N GLY A 305 27.43 8.47 -0.32
CA GLY A 305 26.71 7.89 -1.46
C GLY A 305 27.64 7.10 -2.39
N ARG A 306 28.81 7.66 -2.72
CA ARG A 306 29.82 6.97 -3.53
C ARG A 306 30.34 5.70 -2.85
N ALA A 307 30.69 5.78 -1.57
CA ALA A 307 31.21 4.64 -0.83
C ALA A 307 30.20 3.50 -0.68
N LEU A 308 28.90 3.83 -0.53
CA LEU A 308 27.82 2.84 -0.54
C LEU A 308 27.68 2.18 -1.92
N TYR A 309 27.72 2.96 -3.00
CA TYR A 309 27.67 2.42 -4.37
C TYR A 309 28.87 1.53 -4.71
N GLU A 310 30.07 1.88 -4.25
CA GLU A 310 31.29 1.09 -4.45
C GLU A 310 31.21 -0.28 -3.76
N GLN A 311 30.50 -0.38 -2.62
CA GLN A 311 30.27 -1.62 -1.89
C GLN A 311 29.23 -2.54 -2.54
N VAL A 312 28.45 -2.06 -3.51
CA VAL A 312 27.50 -2.90 -4.24
C VAL A 312 28.28 -3.97 -5.01
N PRO A 313 28.03 -5.28 -4.75
CA PRO A 313 28.69 -6.36 -5.46
C PRO A 313 28.44 -6.22 -6.97
N LYS A 314 29.47 -6.44 -7.79
CA LYS A 314 29.36 -6.42 -9.25
C LYS A 314 29.68 -7.81 -9.80
N ASP A 315 29.03 -8.20 -10.89
CA ASP A 315 29.40 -9.42 -11.60
C ASP A 315 30.68 -9.24 -12.44
N SER A 316 31.09 -10.28 -13.16
CA SER A 316 32.27 -10.24 -14.03
C SER A 316 32.18 -9.21 -15.16
N GLY A 317 30.97 -8.76 -15.52
CA GLY A 317 30.72 -7.70 -16.50
C GLY A 317 30.68 -6.29 -15.88
N GLY A 318 30.84 -6.17 -14.56
CA GLY A 318 30.72 -4.90 -13.85
C GLY A 318 29.28 -4.47 -13.56
N VAL A 319 28.28 -5.32 -13.79
CA VAL A 319 26.88 -4.99 -13.53
C VAL A 319 26.59 -5.11 -12.03
N PRO A 320 25.98 -4.10 -11.40
CA PRO A 320 25.56 -4.15 -10.00
C PRO A 320 24.60 -5.30 -9.69
N GLN A 321 24.86 -6.03 -8.61
CA GLN A 321 24.09 -7.17 -8.12
C GLN A 321 23.32 -6.77 -6.85
N TRP A 322 22.30 -5.93 -7.01
CA TRP A 322 21.52 -5.31 -5.93
C TRP A 322 20.90 -6.30 -4.94
N ALA A 323 20.50 -7.49 -5.40
CA ALA A 323 19.95 -8.53 -4.53
C ALA A 323 20.95 -9.11 -3.53
N ARG A 324 22.26 -8.88 -3.74
CA ARG A 324 23.34 -9.32 -2.85
C ARG A 324 23.91 -8.18 -2.00
N SER A 325 23.42 -6.96 -2.18
CA SER A 325 23.82 -5.80 -1.40
C SER A 325 23.26 -5.85 0.01
N ASP A 326 23.91 -5.16 0.93
CA ASP A 326 23.41 -5.04 2.29
C ASP A 326 22.13 -4.18 2.37
N PRO A 327 21.26 -4.41 3.36
CA PRO A 327 20.00 -3.67 3.49
C PRO A 327 20.17 -2.16 3.68
N TYR A 328 21.24 -1.69 4.32
CA TYR A 328 21.45 -0.25 4.54
C TYR A 328 21.71 0.43 3.19
N THR A 329 22.57 -0.14 2.36
CA THR A 329 22.87 0.36 1.00
C THR A 329 21.61 0.42 0.14
N THR A 330 20.83 -0.67 0.05
CA THR A 330 19.61 -0.65 -0.77
C THR A 330 18.56 0.32 -0.25
N THR A 331 18.47 0.51 1.08
CA THR A 331 17.49 1.41 1.69
C THR A 331 17.88 2.89 1.59
N HIS A 332 19.17 3.23 1.73
CA HIS A 332 19.58 4.62 1.97
C HIS A 332 20.49 5.22 0.90
N LEU A 333 21.07 4.43 -0.01
CA LEU A 333 21.93 4.96 -1.09
C LEU A 333 21.23 6.06 -1.89
N LEU A 334 19.95 5.86 -2.23
CA LEU A 334 19.20 6.81 -3.02
C LEU A 334 18.97 8.15 -2.28
N ARG A 335 18.85 8.12 -0.95
CA ARG A 335 18.72 9.34 -0.13
C ARG A 335 20.03 10.13 -0.11
N HIS A 336 21.16 9.46 0.08
CA HIS A 336 22.48 10.10 -0.01
C HIS A 336 22.71 10.70 -1.40
N ALA A 337 22.32 10.00 -2.46
CA ALA A 337 22.44 10.50 -3.84
C ALA A 337 21.52 11.69 -4.14
N ALA A 338 20.32 11.72 -3.54
CA ALA A 338 19.37 12.82 -3.68
C ALA A 338 19.94 14.13 -3.13
N ALA A 339 20.63 14.06 -1.99
CA ALA A 339 21.27 15.21 -1.37
C ALA A 339 22.38 15.84 -2.24
N THR A 340 22.91 15.10 -3.23
CA THR A 340 24.02 15.56 -4.07
C THR A 340 23.68 15.70 -5.56
N GLY A 341 22.40 15.54 -5.92
CA GLY A 341 21.93 15.71 -7.30
C GLY A 341 22.43 14.65 -8.29
N VAL A 342 22.83 13.46 -7.82
CA VAL A 342 23.28 12.34 -8.68
C VAL A 342 22.27 11.19 -8.71
N ALA A 343 21.10 11.40 -8.11
CA ALA A 343 20.05 10.38 -8.01
C ALA A 343 19.40 10.06 -9.38
N ASP A 344 19.44 11.00 -10.33
CA ASP A 344 18.97 10.84 -11.71
C ASP A 344 19.57 9.59 -12.38
N ARG A 345 20.86 9.35 -12.21
CA ARG A 345 21.54 8.19 -12.78
C ARG A 345 21.20 6.88 -12.07
N LEU A 346 20.95 6.93 -10.77
CA LEU A 346 20.64 5.73 -9.98
C LEU A 346 19.23 5.23 -10.26
N VAL A 347 18.24 6.13 -10.38
CA VAL A 347 16.86 5.72 -10.67
C VAL A 347 16.70 5.10 -12.06
N GLU A 348 17.64 5.36 -12.97
CA GLU A 348 17.67 4.69 -14.28
C GLU A 348 18.13 3.22 -14.21
N ASP A 349 18.83 2.81 -13.16
CA ASP A 349 19.13 1.39 -12.91
C ASP A 349 17.88 0.71 -12.33
N ALA A 350 17.23 -0.13 -13.14
CA ALA A 350 16.02 -0.85 -12.73
C ALA A 350 16.25 -1.74 -11.50
N GLY A 351 17.43 -2.36 -11.40
CA GLY A 351 17.81 -3.16 -10.24
C GLY A 351 17.95 -2.30 -8.98
N GLN A 352 18.51 -1.10 -9.10
CA GLN A 352 18.60 -0.15 -7.98
C GLN A 352 17.20 0.26 -7.53
N LEU A 353 16.36 0.67 -8.49
CA LEU A 353 15.04 1.23 -8.20
C LEU A 353 14.09 0.19 -7.58
N VAL A 354 14.15 -1.08 -8.01
CA VAL A 354 13.33 -2.15 -7.41
C VAL A 354 13.80 -2.54 -6.02
N HIS A 355 15.09 -2.39 -5.71
CA HIS A 355 15.63 -2.67 -4.37
C HIS A 355 15.58 -1.47 -3.41
N ALA A 356 15.37 -0.27 -3.92
CA ALA A 356 15.28 0.95 -3.14
C ALA A 356 14.14 0.91 -2.10
N ASP A 357 14.32 1.63 -0.99
CA ASP A 357 13.21 2.02 -0.11
C ASP A 357 12.16 2.78 -0.94
N PRO A 358 10.91 2.28 -1.06
CA PRO A 358 9.87 2.93 -1.84
C PRO A 358 9.60 4.38 -1.40
N ARG A 359 9.85 4.71 -0.13
CA ARG A 359 9.70 6.09 0.40
C ARG A 359 10.75 7.01 -0.20
N ALA A 360 12.01 6.56 -0.19
CA ALA A 360 13.12 7.30 -0.78
C ALA A 360 12.95 7.45 -2.31
N ALA A 361 12.58 6.36 -2.99
CA ALA A 361 12.34 6.38 -4.43
C ALA A 361 11.18 7.31 -4.81
N THR A 362 10.08 7.28 -4.06
CA THR A 362 8.95 8.23 -4.25
C THR A 362 9.44 9.67 -4.12
N ALA A 363 10.13 9.99 -3.02
CA ALA A 363 10.59 11.34 -2.75
C ALA A 363 11.57 11.86 -3.80
N VAL A 364 12.43 11.00 -4.34
CA VAL A 364 13.36 11.37 -5.42
C VAL A 364 12.62 11.54 -6.74
N LEU A 365 11.82 10.56 -7.15
CA LEU A 365 11.12 10.61 -8.45
C LEU A 365 10.17 11.81 -8.57
N GLU A 366 9.56 12.26 -7.47
CA GLU A 366 8.74 13.48 -7.45
C GLU A 366 9.51 14.75 -7.81
N THR A 367 10.83 14.77 -7.55
CA THR A 367 11.69 15.93 -7.83
C THR A 367 12.31 15.88 -9.23
N LEU A 368 12.20 14.75 -9.92
CA LEU A 368 12.85 14.53 -11.21
C LEU A 368 11.84 14.65 -12.36
N GLU A 369 12.25 15.29 -13.45
CA GLU A 369 11.53 15.25 -14.72
C GLU A 369 11.84 13.95 -15.46
N THR A 370 11.09 12.88 -15.17
CA THR A 370 11.33 11.53 -15.72
C THR A 370 10.03 10.81 -16.09
N PRO A 371 10.03 9.97 -17.14
CA PRO A 371 8.90 9.08 -17.44
C PRO A 371 8.66 8.02 -16.35
N LEU A 372 9.62 7.82 -15.44
CA LEU A 372 9.51 6.88 -14.32
C LEU A 372 8.43 7.30 -13.32
N TRP A 373 8.25 8.60 -13.07
CA TRP A 373 7.33 9.08 -12.04
C TRP A 373 5.86 8.72 -12.34
N PRO A 374 5.31 9.00 -13.54
CA PRO A 374 3.94 8.59 -13.87
C PRO A 374 3.67 7.08 -13.74
N MET A 375 4.66 6.24 -14.07
CA MET A 375 4.60 4.79 -13.88
C MET A 375 4.61 4.43 -12.39
N TRP A 376 5.60 4.93 -11.65
CA TRP A 376 5.73 4.71 -10.21
C TRP A 376 4.46 5.11 -9.46
N ARG A 377 3.92 6.30 -9.74
CA ARG A 377 2.70 6.84 -9.14
C ARG A 377 1.48 5.97 -9.40
N ALA A 378 1.38 5.31 -10.55
CA ALA A 378 0.22 4.50 -10.89
C ALA A 378 0.07 3.23 -10.03
N VAL A 379 1.18 2.72 -9.50
CA VAL A 379 1.24 1.52 -8.62
C VAL A 379 1.82 1.81 -7.24
N GLY A 380 1.99 3.09 -6.87
CA GLY A 380 2.69 3.53 -5.66
C GLY A 380 2.21 2.87 -4.37
N ARG A 381 0.89 2.67 -4.23
CA ARG A 381 0.31 1.94 -3.08
C ARG A 381 0.77 0.48 -3.01
N GLY A 382 0.84 -0.22 -4.15
CA GLY A 382 1.36 -1.59 -4.22
C GLY A 382 2.86 -1.64 -3.89
N LEU A 383 3.62 -0.63 -4.34
CA LEU A 383 5.05 -0.51 -4.03
C LEU A 383 5.32 -0.29 -2.53
N MET A 384 4.44 0.47 -1.85
CA MET A 384 4.53 0.70 -0.40
C MET A 384 4.13 -0.54 0.42
N ALA A 385 3.19 -1.34 -0.08
CA ALA A 385 2.72 -2.56 0.59
C ALA A 385 3.70 -3.74 0.43
N SER A 386 4.42 -3.83 -0.69
CA SER A 386 5.33 -4.95 -0.97
C SER A 386 6.74 -4.69 -0.45
N SER A 387 7.22 -5.61 0.40
CA SER A 387 8.62 -5.64 0.83
C SER A 387 9.54 -6.33 -0.20
N ALA A 388 9.00 -7.14 -1.11
CA ALA A 388 9.78 -7.94 -2.05
C ALA A 388 10.19 -7.14 -3.30
N PRO A 389 11.49 -7.00 -3.61
CA PRO A 389 11.96 -6.32 -4.83
C PRO A 389 11.39 -6.91 -6.11
N SER A 390 11.21 -8.24 -6.17
CA SER A 390 10.69 -8.92 -7.35
C SER A 390 9.22 -8.64 -7.60
N GLU A 391 8.42 -8.44 -6.56
CA GLU A 391 7.03 -8.02 -6.72
C GLU A 391 6.96 -6.57 -7.19
N ARG A 392 7.78 -5.67 -6.62
CA ARG A 392 7.88 -4.29 -7.10
C ARG A 392 8.26 -4.22 -8.58
N ALA A 393 9.19 -5.06 -9.02
CA ALA A 393 9.53 -5.19 -10.43
C ALA A 393 8.32 -5.60 -11.28
N SER A 394 7.54 -6.59 -10.86
CA SER A 394 6.31 -7.00 -11.56
C SER A 394 5.28 -5.85 -11.68
N LEU A 395 5.11 -5.07 -10.61
CA LEU A 395 4.22 -3.90 -10.58
C LEU A 395 4.68 -2.81 -11.55
N LEU A 396 5.98 -2.53 -11.59
CA LEU A 396 6.56 -1.55 -12.50
C LEU A 396 6.47 -2.03 -13.96
N THR A 397 6.71 -3.32 -14.23
CA THR A 397 6.48 -3.92 -15.55
C THR A 397 5.03 -3.78 -15.99
N LEU A 398 4.06 -4.12 -15.13
CA LEU A 398 2.64 -3.94 -15.39
C LEU A 398 2.28 -2.49 -15.67
N SER A 399 2.75 -1.57 -14.82
CA SER A 399 2.47 -0.14 -14.98
C SER A 399 3.09 0.45 -16.26
N ALA A 400 4.28 -0.02 -16.67
CA ALA A 400 4.91 0.43 -17.91
C ALA A 400 4.12 -0.06 -19.14
N ARG A 401 3.71 -1.33 -19.15
CA ARG A 401 2.91 -1.90 -20.25
C ARG A 401 1.55 -1.25 -20.40
N LEU A 402 0.83 -0.98 -19.30
CA LEU A 402 -0.44 -0.24 -19.35
C LEU A 402 -0.31 1.18 -19.92
N ARG A 403 0.91 1.70 -19.99
CA ARG A 403 1.23 3.01 -20.59
C ARG A 403 1.82 2.91 -21.99
N GLY A 404 1.94 1.70 -22.54
CA GLY A 404 2.53 1.47 -23.86
C GLY A 404 4.04 1.56 -23.92
N ASP A 405 4.73 1.51 -22.78
CA ASP A 405 6.19 1.62 -22.71
C ASP A 405 6.84 0.23 -22.53
N ASP A 406 6.90 -0.54 -23.62
CA ASP A 406 7.51 -1.87 -23.63
C ASP A 406 9.02 -1.84 -23.37
N SER A 407 9.68 -0.73 -23.73
CA SER A 407 11.11 -0.52 -23.44
C SER A 407 11.33 -0.45 -21.93
N LEU A 408 10.54 0.37 -21.24
CA LEU A 408 10.59 0.49 -19.80
C LEU A 408 10.13 -0.78 -19.09
N ALA A 409 9.09 -1.44 -19.60
CA ALA A 409 8.66 -2.73 -19.09
C ALA A 409 9.77 -3.79 -19.18
N GLY A 410 10.51 -3.82 -20.29
CA GLY A 410 11.65 -4.70 -20.54
C GLY A 410 12.81 -4.48 -19.58
N ARG A 411 12.97 -3.27 -19.02
CA ARG A 411 13.99 -2.96 -18.01
C ARG A 411 13.69 -3.66 -16.67
N PHE A 412 12.43 -3.72 -16.26
CA PHE A 412 12.02 -4.31 -14.97
C PHE A 412 11.70 -5.80 -15.05
N ALA A 413 11.27 -6.29 -16.22
CA ALA A 413 10.85 -7.69 -16.41
C ALA A 413 11.87 -8.76 -15.96
N PRO A 414 13.20 -8.57 -16.11
CA PRO A 414 14.19 -9.53 -15.61
C PRO A 414 14.19 -9.70 -14.08
N HIS A 415 13.68 -8.70 -13.35
CA HIS A 415 13.62 -8.72 -11.89
C HIS A 415 12.25 -9.20 -11.36
N ALA A 416 11.26 -9.37 -12.22
CA ALA A 416 9.86 -9.62 -11.84
C ALA A 416 9.62 -11.07 -11.39
N SER A 417 8.81 -11.24 -10.34
CA SER A 417 8.35 -12.57 -9.87
C SER A 417 7.20 -13.14 -10.70
N TRP A 418 6.48 -12.28 -11.41
CA TRP A 418 5.41 -12.64 -12.33
C TRP A 418 5.34 -11.62 -13.46
N HIS A 419 4.92 -12.05 -14.64
CA HIS A 419 4.87 -11.21 -15.81
C HIS A 419 3.42 -11.01 -16.24
N PRO A 420 2.97 -9.76 -16.43
CA PRO A 420 1.74 -9.54 -17.17
C PRO A 420 1.87 -10.14 -18.56
N GLY A 421 0.77 -10.64 -19.10
CA GLY A 421 0.63 -10.99 -20.51
C GLY A 421 0.53 -9.72 -21.35
N TRP A 422 -0.41 -9.69 -22.29
CA TRP A 422 -0.74 -8.44 -22.96
C TRP A 422 -1.47 -7.51 -21.99
N CYS A 423 -1.23 -6.22 -22.17
CA CYS A 423 -1.94 -5.13 -21.52
C CYS A 423 -2.49 -4.25 -22.63
N ASP A 424 -3.71 -3.77 -22.48
CA ASP A 424 -4.27 -2.84 -23.45
C ASP A 424 -3.62 -1.46 -23.26
N VAL A 425 -3.07 -0.91 -24.34
CA VAL A 425 -2.33 0.35 -24.37
C VAL A 425 -3.28 1.43 -24.86
N GLY A 426 -3.49 2.45 -24.03
CA GLY A 426 -4.20 3.66 -24.45
C GLY A 426 -3.53 4.30 -25.67
N GLY A 427 -4.20 4.20 -26.82
CA GLY A 427 -3.85 4.82 -28.10
C GLY A 427 -5.13 5.02 -28.92
N ASP A 428 -5.03 5.32 -30.22
CA ASP A 428 -6.16 5.65 -31.14
C ASP A 428 -7.27 4.57 -31.22
N THR A 429 -7.17 3.45 -30.49
CA THR A 429 -8.15 2.36 -30.44
C THR A 429 -8.67 1.97 -29.05
N TRP A 430 -8.24 2.58 -27.92
CA TRP A 430 -8.91 2.36 -26.62
C TRP A 430 -8.64 3.45 -25.56
N THR A 431 -9.70 4.08 -25.02
CA THR A 431 -9.58 5.03 -23.91
C THR A 431 -10.81 4.96 -23.00
N GLY A 432 -10.94 3.91 -22.18
CA GLY A 432 -12.07 3.81 -21.26
C GLY A 432 -11.74 3.03 -20.01
N PRO A 433 -12.05 3.57 -18.81
CA PRO A 433 -12.21 2.77 -17.62
C PRO A 433 -13.10 1.57 -17.92
N VAL A 434 -12.63 0.36 -17.60
CA VAL A 434 -13.41 -0.86 -17.78
C VAL A 434 -14.34 -1.03 -16.59
N SER A 435 -15.64 -1.19 -16.85
CA SER A 435 -16.66 -1.38 -15.81
C SER A 435 -17.11 -2.83 -15.67
N ALA A 436 -17.07 -3.61 -16.75
CA ALA A 436 -17.40 -5.04 -16.73
C ALA A 436 -16.62 -5.83 -17.79
N LEU A 437 -16.43 -7.12 -17.53
CA LEU A 437 -15.62 -8.03 -18.35
C LEU A 437 -16.24 -9.43 -18.31
N VAL A 438 -16.29 -10.12 -19.45
CA VAL A 438 -16.62 -11.54 -19.54
C VAL A 438 -15.83 -12.19 -20.67
N HIS A 439 -15.58 -13.50 -20.59
CA HIS A 439 -14.90 -14.25 -21.65
C HIS A 439 -15.84 -15.27 -22.29
N ARG A 440 -15.56 -15.63 -23.54
CA ARG A 440 -16.23 -16.72 -24.26
C ARG A 440 -15.40 -17.16 -25.45
N ASP A 441 -15.27 -18.47 -25.67
CA ASP A 441 -14.71 -19.06 -26.89
C ASP A 441 -13.35 -18.43 -27.32
N GLY A 442 -12.46 -18.18 -26.35
CA GLY A 442 -11.14 -17.58 -26.59
C GLY A 442 -11.14 -16.06 -26.83
N ALA A 443 -12.27 -15.39 -26.63
CA ALA A 443 -12.40 -13.93 -26.72
C ALA A 443 -12.83 -13.30 -25.38
N LEU A 444 -12.54 -12.01 -25.21
CA LEU A 444 -12.98 -11.17 -24.10
C LEU A 444 -13.97 -10.13 -24.63
N LEU A 445 -15.09 -9.97 -23.93
CA LEU A 445 -16.00 -8.85 -24.10
C LEU A 445 -15.76 -7.85 -22.98
N VAL A 446 -15.36 -6.64 -23.35
CA VAL A 446 -14.99 -5.54 -22.46
C VAL A 446 -16.02 -4.43 -22.57
N ALA A 447 -16.59 -4.02 -21.43
CA ALA A 447 -17.44 -2.84 -21.34
C ALA A 447 -16.66 -1.65 -20.78
N THR A 448 -16.64 -0.56 -21.53
CA THR A 448 -16.11 0.73 -21.07
C THR A 448 -17.18 1.52 -20.32
N ALA A 449 -16.72 2.46 -19.48
CA ALA A 449 -17.61 3.33 -18.71
C ALA A 449 -18.58 4.17 -19.58
N ASP A 450 -18.20 4.52 -20.81
CA ASP A 450 -19.08 5.21 -21.77
C ASP A 450 -20.13 4.29 -22.43
N GLY A 451 -20.12 3.00 -22.09
CA GLY A 451 -21.06 2.00 -22.58
C GLY A 451 -20.65 1.33 -23.88
N ALA A 452 -19.45 1.60 -24.42
CA ALA A 452 -18.96 0.85 -25.56
C ALA A 452 -18.62 -0.60 -25.17
N LEU A 453 -18.99 -1.53 -26.06
CA LEU A 453 -18.72 -2.95 -25.90
C LEU A 453 -17.73 -3.38 -26.97
N HIS A 454 -16.62 -3.95 -26.56
CA HIS A 454 -15.56 -4.33 -27.47
C HIS A 454 -15.15 -5.78 -27.28
N ILE A 455 -14.81 -6.43 -28.38
CA ILE A 455 -14.41 -7.83 -28.40
C ILE A 455 -12.92 -7.88 -28.71
N LEU A 456 -12.17 -8.49 -27.80
CA LEU A 456 -10.74 -8.72 -27.91
C LEU A 456 -10.45 -10.21 -28.03
N ASP A 457 -9.42 -10.58 -28.76
CA ASP A 457 -8.85 -11.92 -28.68
C ASP A 457 -8.23 -12.09 -27.28
N ALA A 458 -8.63 -13.13 -26.55
CA ALA A 458 -8.20 -13.28 -25.17
C ALA A 458 -6.69 -13.54 -25.07
N ALA A 459 -6.09 -14.22 -26.04
CA ALA A 459 -4.68 -14.59 -25.99
C ALA A 459 -3.75 -13.41 -26.32
N THR A 460 -4.17 -12.50 -27.19
CA THR A 460 -3.32 -11.44 -27.76
C THR A 460 -3.76 -10.02 -27.39
N GLY A 461 -5.01 -9.83 -26.98
CA GLY A 461 -5.61 -8.52 -26.75
C GLY A 461 -5.99 -7.79 -28.03
N ALA A 462 -5.81 -8.40 -29.21
CA ALA A 462 -6.11 -7.76 -30.48
C ALA A 462 -7.62 -7.48 -30.60
N PRO A 463 -8.03 -6.29 -31.07
CA PRO A 463 -9.45 -6.00 -31.29
C PRO A 463 -10.00 -6.87 -32.42
N VAL A 464 -11.04 -7.64 -32.11
CA VAL A 464 -11.73 -8.54 -33.06
C VAL A 464 -13.06 -7.94 -33.52
N GLY A 465 -13.68 -7.08 -32.70
CA GLY A 465 -14.93 -6.43 -33.05
C GLY A 465 -15.45 -5.45 -32.01
N ARG A 466 -16.58 -4.82 -32.30
CA ARG A 466 -17.29 -3.91 -31.40
C ARG A 466 -18.79 -4.15 -31.51
N ILE A 467 -19.50 -4.09 -30.38
CA ILE A 467 -20.96 -4.15 -30.32
C ILE A 467 -21.48 -2.74 -30.02
N THR A 468 -22.41 -2.26 -30.84
CA THR A 468 -23.04 -0.95 -30.69
C THR A 468 -24.27 -1.01 -29.79
N GLY A 469 -24.56 0.08 -29.07
CA GLY A 469 -25.78 0.21 -28.27
C GLY A 469 -25.69 -0.35 -26.84
N GLY A 470 -24.51 -0.33 -26.22
CA GLY A 470 -24.43 -0.38 -24.77
C GLY A 470 -24.85 0.97 -24.15
N THR A 471 -25.29 0.92 -22.90
CA THR A 471 -25.53 2.13 -22.09
C THR A 471 -24.30 2.42 -21.23
N PRO A 472 -24.05 3.69 -20.84
CA PRO A 472 -23.03 4.00 -19.84
C PRO A 472 -23.25 3.20 -18.54
N ASP A 473 -22.17 3.04 -17.76
CA ASP A 473 -22.19 2.41 -16.43
C ASP A 473 -22.74 0.98 -16.42
N ILE A 474 -22.15 0.10 -17.23
CA ILE A 474 -22.47 -1.33 -17.23
C ILE A 474 -21.84 -2.00 -15.99
N TRP A 475 -22.66 -2.65 -15.17
CA TRP A 475 -22.24 -3.31 -13.92
C TRP A 475 -22.14 -4.83 -14.02
N GLY A 476 -22.69 -5.42 -15.08
CA GLY A 476 -22.63 -6.88 -15.30
C GLY A 476 -22.91 -7.22 -16.76
N LEU A 477 -22.30 -8.30 -17.24
CA LEU A 477 -22.40 -8.78 -18.62
C LEU A 477 -22.76 -10.26 -18.66
N LEU A 478 -23.60 -10.64 -19.62
CA LEU A 478 -23.81 -12.01 -20.05
C LEU A 478 -23.60 -12.09 -21.56
N TRP A 479 -22.72 -12.99 -21.99
CA TRP A 479 -22.44 -13.20 -23.41
C TRP A 479 -22.92 -14.59 -23.86
N LEU A 480 -24.02 -14.59 -24.63
CA LEU A 480 -24.75 -15.80 -24.99
C LEU A 480 -24.17 -16.50 -26.23
N SER A 481 -24.59 -17.75 -26.45
CA SER A 481 -24.08 -18.60 -27.54
C SER A 481 -24.49 -18.15 -28.93
N ASP A 482 -25.61 -17.43 -29.03
CA ASP A 482 -26.07 -16.81 -30.27
C ASP A 482 -25.35 -15.48 -30.57
N GLY A 483 -24.36 -15.11 -29.75
CA GLY A 483 -23.63 -13.85 -29.83
C GLY A 483 -24.33 -12.66 -29.17
N SER A 484 -25.56 -12.81 -28.69
CA SER A 484 -26.30 -11.75 -27.99
C SER A 484 -25.63 -11.39 -26.67
N VAL A 485 -25.68 -10.10 -26.33
CA VAL A 485 -25.17 -9.59 -25.06
C VAL A 485 -26.30 -9.01 -24.24
N LEU A 486 -26.41 -9.47 -22.99
CA LEU A 486 -27.24 -8.82 -21.98
C LEU A 486 -26.33 -8.07 -20.99
N HIS A 487 -26.77 -6.90 -20.56
CA HIS A 487 -26.03 -6.10 -19.59
C HIS A 487 -26.95 -5.52 -18.52
N LEU A 488 -26.39 -5.33 -17.32
CA LEU A 488 -27.00 -4.61 -16.22
C LEU A 488 -26.53 -3.15 -16.25
N ASP A 489 -27.46 -2.20 -16.39
CA ASP A 489 -27.16 -0.77 -16.38
C ASP A 489 -27.16 -0.17 -14.95
N ALA A 490 -26.76 1.10 -14.82
CA ALA A 490 -26.79 1.82 -13.54
C ALA A 490 -28.19 1.97 -12.92
N HIS A 491 -29.25 1.84 -13.72
CA HIS A 491 -30.63 1.80 -13.23
C HIS A 491 -31.05 0.40 -12.77
N ARG A 492 -30.12 -0.56 -12.76
CA ARG A 492 -30.32 -1.96 -12.39
C ARG A 492 -31.32 -2.67 -13.30
N ALA A 493 -31.45 -2.19 -14.53
CA ALA A 493 -32.27 -2.80 -15.56
C ALA A 493 -31.42 -3.70 -16.45
N VAL A 494 -31.97 -4.87 -16.77
CA VAL A 494 -31.34 -5.79 -17.74
C VAL A 494 -31.75 -5.41 -19.15
N ARG A 495 -30.76 -5.02 -19.95
CA ARG A 495 -30.91 -4.63 -21.36
C ARG A 495 -30.20 -5.61 -22.28
N ALA A 496 -30.65 -5.66 -23.53
CA ALA A 496 -29.95 -6.38 -24.59
C ALA A 496 -29.23 -5.38 -25.48
N SER A 497 -27.98 -5.65 -25.82
CA SER A 497 -27.23 -4.92 -26.83
C SER A 497 -27.36 -5.62 -28.17
N ALA A 498 -27.64 -4.86 -29.22
CA ALA A 498 -27.80 -5.40 -30.56
C ALA A 498 -26.44 -5.62 -31.22
N VAL A 499 -26.17 -6.84 -31.66
CA VAL A 499 -25.00 -7.14 -32.50
C VAL A 499 -25.25 -6.56 -33.89
N THR A 500 -24.53 -5.51 -34.25
CA THR A 500 -24.44 -5.09 -35.66
C THR A 500 -23.45 -6.04 -36.34
N LYS A 501 -23.93 -6.90 -37.24
CA LYS A 501 -23.08 -7.79 -38.05
C LYS A 501 -22.05 -6.95 -38.79
N SER A 502 -20.78 -7.11 -38.46
CA SER A 502 -19.65 -6.47 -39.14
C SER A 502 -19.00 -7.55 -39.99
N GLU A 503 -19.03 -7.39 -41.31
CA GLU A 503 -18.50 -8.32 -42.33
C GLU A 503 -16.97 -8.55 -42.19
N SER A 504 -16.57 -9.20 -41.11
CA SER A 504 -15.19 -9.54 -40.79
C SER A 504 -15.02 -11.07 -40.87
N ARG A 505 -13.77 -11.55 -40.87
CA ARG A 505 -13.46 -12.98 -40.87
C ARG A 505 -14.12 -13.75 -39.70
N ALA A 506 -14.50 -13.06 -38.63
CA ALA A 506 -15.30 -13.58 -37.52
C ALA A 506 -16.74 -13.96 -37.93
N ASP A 507 -17.36 -13.26 -38.89
CA ASP A 507 -18.69 -13.59 -39.42
C ASP A 507 -18.70 -14.90 -40.20
N ARG A 508 -17.57 -15.30 -40.81
CA ARG A 508 -17.42 -16.62 -41.44
C ARG A 508 -17.33 -17.76 -40.43
N ILE A 509 -16.90 -17.49 -39.20
CA ILE A 509 -16.87 -18.47 -38.10
C ILE A 509 -18.24 -18.51 -37.41
N SER A 510 -18.88 -17.34 -37.21
CA SER A 510 -20.21 -17.20 -36.62
C SER A 510 -21.33 -17.78 -37.51
N GLY A 511 -21.20 -17.67 -38.85
CA GLY A 511 -22.13 -18.29 -39.80
C GLY A 511 -22.05 -19.82 -39.89
N LEU A 512 -21.00 -20.45 -39.36
CA LEU A 512 -20.81 -21.91 -39.34
C LEU A 512 -21.26 -22.56 -38.02
N LEU A 513 -21.67 -21.76 -37.02
CA LEU A 513 -22.05 -22.21 -35.68
C LEU A 513 -23.49 -21.82 -35.29
N ASN A 514 -24.39 -21.69 -36.28
CA ASN A 514 -25.84 -21.64 -36.03
C ASN A 514 -26.35 -23.02 -35.58
N ASP A 515 -25.88 -23.52 -34.44
CA ASP A 515 -26.69 -24.34 -33.57
C ASP A 515 -27.38 -23.38 -32.60
N ALA A 516 -28.66 -23.11 -32.86
CA ALA A 516 -29.51 -22.44 -31.90
C ALA A 516 -29.54 -23.30 -30.63
N GLY A 517 -28.70 -22.96 -29.65
CA GLY A 517 -28.78 -23.53 -28.32
C GLY A 517 -30.20 -23.33 -27.75
N PRO A 518 -30.63 -24.15 -26.78
CA PRO A 518 -32.03 -24.20 -26.32
C PRO A 518 -32.56 -22.90 -25.66
N VAL A 519 -31.72 -21.89 -25.43
CA VAL A 519 -32.03 -20.69 -24.62
C VAL A 519 -31.77 -19.44 -25.43
N THR A 520 -32.81 -18.64 -25.67
CA THR A 520 -32.70 -17.38 -26.43
C THR A 520 -32.41 -16.19 -25.50
N ALA A 521 -31.70 -15.17 -26.01
CA ALA A 521 -31.49 -13.92 -25.28
C ALA A 521 -32.79 -13.29 -24.74
N GLY A 522 -33.89 -13.43 -25.49
CA GLY A 522 -35.22 -12.96 -25.07
C GLY A 522 -35.70 -13.63 -23.79
N THR A 523 -35.60 -14.97 -23.71
CA THR A 523 -36.03 -15.75 -22.54
C THR A 523 -35.26 -15.34 -21.27
N VAL A 524 -33.94 -15.20 -21.38
CA VAL A 524 -33.09 -14.82 -20.25
C VAL A 524 -33.42 -13.40 -19.79
N ARG A 525 -33.51 -12.47 -20.75
CA ARG A 525 -33.83 -11.07 -20.46
C ARG A 525 -35.20 -10.93 -19.79
N ASP A 526 -36.21 -11.62 -20.28
CA ASP A 526 -37.57 -11.51 -19.76
C ASP A 526 -37.69 -12.16 -18.37
N THR A 527 -36.91 -13.21 -18.10
CA THR A 527 -36.75 -13.80 -16.76
C THR A 527 -36.14 -12.79 -15.78
N LEU A 528 -35.05 -12.13 -16.17
CA LEU A 528 -34.32 -11.21 -15.29
C LEU A 528 -35.02 -9.85 -15.12
N LYS A 529 -35.73 -9.35 -16.15
CA LYS A 529 -36.47 -8.08 -16.10
C LYS A 529 -37.57 -8.03 -15.03
N GLY A 530 -38.10 -9.19 -14.61
CA GLY A 530 -39.07 -9.28 -13.53
C GLY A 530 -38.48 -9.02 -12.13
N TRP A 531 -37.15 -8.96 -12.01
CA TRP A 531 -36.45 -8.79 -10.73
C TRP A 531 -35.95 -7.36 -10.58
N THR A 532 -36.22 -6.77 -9.41
CA THR A 532 -35.79 -5.41 -9.09
C THR A 532 -34.55 -5.44 -8.20
N GLY A 533 -33.62 -4.51 -8.43
CA GLY A 533 -32.47 -4.33 -7.56
C GLY A 533 -31.31 -5.31 -7.77
N LEU A 534 -31.22 -5.95 -8.94
CA LEU A 534 -30.05 -6.73 -9.32
C LEU A 534 -28.78 -5.85 -9.36
N THR A 535 -27.65 -6.41 -8.94
CA THR A 535 -26.37 -5.70 -8.80
C THR A 535 -25.19 -6.44 -9.42
N ALA A 536 -25.33 -7.74 -9.70
CA ALA A 536 -24.31 -8.55 -10.36
C ALA A 536 -24.97 -9.61 -11.26
N LEU A 537 -24.32 -9.97 -12.36
CA LEU A 537 -24.76 -11.01 -13.30
C LEU A 537 -23.61 -11.99 -13.59
N GLY A 538 -23.95 -13.26 -13.76
CA GLY A 538 -23.03 -14.31 -14.19
C GLY A 538 -23.79 -15.51 -14.77
N ALA A 539 -23.05 -16.47 -15.31
CA ALA A 539 -23.60 -17.72 -15.82
C ALA A 539 -22.62 -18.86 -15.60
N SER A 540 -23.11 -20.09 -15.76
CA SER A 540 -22.24 -21.25 -15.94
C SER A 540 -21.60 -21.23 -17.33
N ALA A 541 -20.42 -21.84 -17.49
CA ALA A 541 -19.68 -21.83 -18.76
C ALA A 541 -20.47 -22.42 -19.96
N ASP A 542 -21.35 -23.39 -19.69
CA ASP A 542 -22.25 -24.04 -20.65
C ASP A 542 -23.59 -23.29 -20.84
N LEU A 543 -23.78 -22.17 -20.14
CA LEU A 543 -25.02 -21.36 -20.11
C LEU A 543 -26.29 -22.13 -19.71
N SER A 544 -26.15 -23.28 -19.05
CA SER A 544 -27.31 -24.02 -18.55
C SER A 544 -27.90 -23.37 -17.29
N HIS A 545 -27.17 -22.47 -16.62
CA HIS A 545 -27.64 -21.72 -15.47
C HIS A 545 -27.21 -20.25 -15.51
N PHE A 546 -28.09 -19.37 -15.06
CA PHE A 546 -27.82 -17.95 -14.82
C PHE A 546 -27.76 -17.68 -13.33
N VAL A 547 -26.89 -16.76 -12.93
CA VAL A 547 -26.68 -16.35 -11.55
C VAL A 547 -26.80 -14.83 -11.47
N ALA A 548 -27.51 -14.32 -10.48
CA ALA A 548 -27.54 -12.89 -10.20
C ALA A 548 -27.46 -12.63 -8.71
N GLY A 549 -26.90 -11.47 -8.37
CA GLY A 549 -26.90 -10.91 -7.02
C GLY A 549 -27.83 -9.70 -6.94
N ASP A 550 -28.38 -9.41 -5.75
CA ASP A 550 -29.23 -8.24 -5.52
C ASP A 550 -28.73 -7.32 -4.39
N THR A 551 -29.37 -6.15 -4.25
CA THR A 551 -29.06 -5.20 -3.16
C THR A 551 -29.40 -5.64 -1.75
N SER A 552 -30.23 -6.66 -1.59
CA SER A 552 -30.62 -7.20 -0.28
C SER A 552 -29.66 -8.28 0.24
N GLY A 553 -28.67 -8.64 -0.57
CA GLY A 553 -27.67 -9.66 -0.26
C GLY A 553 -28.10 -11.07 -0.68
N GLN A 554 -29.11 -11.18 -1.54
CA GLN A 554 -29.54 -12.46 -2.09
C GLN A 554 -28.79 -12.81 -3.36
N VAL A 555 -28.55 -14.11 -3.51
CA VAL A 555 -28.03 -14.73 -4.73
C VAL A 555 -29.14 -15.61 -5.31
N HIS A 556 -29.41 -15.41 -6.59
CA HIS A 556 -30.45 -16.07 -7.35
C HIS A 556 -29.83 -16.94 -8.44
N VAL A 557 -30.33 -18.16 -8.60
CA VAL A 557 -29.87 -19.11 -9.62
C VAL A 557 -31.06 -19.63 -10.40
N TRP A 558 -31.01 -19.53 -11.73
CA TRP A 558 -32.04 -20.00 -12.64
C TRP A 558 -31.50 -21.08 -13.58
N PRO A 559 -32.17 -22.24 -13.68
CA PRO A 559 -31.95 -23.16 -14.79
C PRO A 559 -32.44 -22.51 -16.08
N ALA A 560 -31.59 -22.49 -17.11
CA ALA A 560 -31.88 -21.79 -18.36
C ALA A 560 -33.07 -22.38 -19.12
N ASN A 561 -33.30 -23.70 -18.99
CA ASN A 561 -34.43 -24.41 -19.60
C ASN A 561 -35.72 -24.38 -18.74
N ALA A 562 -35.64 -23.87 -17.51
CA ALA A 562 -36.77 -23.82 -16.58
C ALA A 562 -36.67 -22.56 -15.70
N PRO A 563 -36.80 -21.35 -16.27
CA PRO A 563 -36.60 -20.08 -15.55
C PRO A 563 -37.57 -19.89 -14.36
N GLN A 564 -38.67 -20.61 -14.33
CA GLN A 564 -39.58 -20.64 -13.19
C GLN A 564 -39.00 -21.34 -11.93
N GLN A 565 -37.94 -22.15 -12.07
CA GLN A 565 -37.30 -22.89 -10.96
C GLN A 565 -36.14 -22.11 -10.33
N VAL A 566 -36.39 -20.88 -9.89
CA VAL A 566 -35.38 -20.05 -9.23
C VAL A 566 -35.02 -20.59 -7.84
N ARG A 567 -33.73 -20.62 -7.51
CA ARG A 567 -33.24 -20.80 -6.14
C ARG A 567 -32.67 -19.49 -5.64
N SER A 568 -33.15 -19.04 -4.47
CA SER A 568 -32.76 -17.76 -3.87
C SER A 568 -32.28 -18.00 -2.45
N HIS A 569 -31.08 -17.52 -2.13
CA HIS A 569 -30.55 -17.57 -0.76
C HIS A 569 -29.96 -16.23 -0.37
N ARG A 570 -30.26 -15.78 0.84
CA ARG A 570 -29.61 -14.61 1.43
C ARG A 570 -28.24 -15.01 1.97
N LEU A 571 -27.20 -14.67 1.22
CA LEU A 571 -25.82 -15.01 1.53
C LEU A 571 -25.06 -13.84 2.15
N HIS A 572 -25.43 -12.61 1.82
CA HIS A 572 -24.68 -11.41 2.23
C HIS A 572 -25.52 -10.47 3.10
N GLN A 573 -24.85 -9.63 3.89
CA GLN A 573 -25.43 -8.59 4.74
C GLN A 573 -25.44 -7.20 4.07
N GLY A 574 -25.13 -7.15 2.78
CA GLY A 574 -25.18 -5.97 1.92
C GLY A 574 -25.31 -6.38 0.45
N PRO A 575 -25.29 -5.42 -0.48
CA PRO A 575 -25.40 -5.71 -1.91
C PRO A 575 -24.40 -6.76 -2.38
N VAL A 576 -24.87 -7.71 -3.17
CA VAL A 576 -24.00 -8.69 -3.84
C VAL A 576 -23.34 -8.02 -5.05
N THR A 577 -22.03 -7.89 -5.04
CA THR A 577 -21.27 -7.11 -6.02
C THR A 577 -20.63 -7.98 -7.10
N ALA A 578 -20.47 -9.28 -6.86
CA ALA A 578 -19.91 -10.20 -7.84
C ALA A 578 -20.51 -11.60 -7.71
N VAL A 579 -20.74 -12.26 -8.85
CA VAL A 579 -21.18 -13.66 -8.92
C VAL A 579 -20.52 -14.37 -10.10
N ALA A 580 -20.15 -15.64 -9.91
CA ALA A 580 -19.71 -16.52 -11.00
C ALA A 580 -20.12 -17.98 -10.71
N GLY A 581 -20.44 -18.74 -11.74
CA GLY A 581 -20.89 -20.14 -11.61
C GLY A 581 -20.05 -21.09 -12.44
N VAL A 582 -19.79 -22.29 -11.92
CA VAL A 582 -19.10 -23.33 -12.69
C VAL A 582 -19.68 -24.71 -12.40
N HIS A 583 -19.76 -25.55 -13.43
CA HIS A 583 -20.04 -26.96 -13.26
C HIS A 583 -18.74 -27.70 -12.94
N GLY A 584 -18.69 -28.34 -11.77
CA GLY A 584 -17.59 -29.25 -11.45
C GLY A 584 -17.61 -30.50 -12.34
N ARG A 585 -16.57 -31.34 -12.25
CA ARG A 585 -16.47 -32.61 -13.02
C ARG A 585 -17.63 -33.58 -12.75
N SER A 586 -18.30 -33.44 -11.60
CA SER A 586 -19.50 -34.21 -11.25
C SER A 586 -20.79 -33.71 -11.90
N GLY A 587 -20.73 -32.62 -12.68
CA GLY A 587 -21.89 -31.95 -13.27
C GLY A 587 -22.70 -31.10 -12.28
N ARG A 588 -22.26 -30.98 -11.02
CA ARG A 588 -22.89 -30.11 -10.02
C ARG A 588 -22.46 -28.65 -10.21
N LEU A 589 -23.43 -27.74 -10.14
CA LEU A 589 -23.19 -26.30 -10.17
C LEU A 589 -22.71 -25.81 -8.80
N SER A 590 -21.58 -25.12 -8.81
CA SER A 590 -21.08 -24.32 -7.68
C SER A 590 -21.05 -22.85 -8.07
N VAL A 591 -21.48 -22.00 -7.15
CA VAL A 591 -21.49 -20.53 -7.31
C VAL A 591 -20.52 -19.92 -6.32
N ILE A 592 -19.70 -18.98 -6.78
CA ILE A 592 -18.99 -18.05 -5.91
C ILE A 592 -19.69 -16.69 -5.95
N SER A 593 -19.89 -16.09 -4.78
CA SER A 593 -20.48 -14.77 -4.64
C SER A 593 -19.67 -13.89 -3.70
N GLY A 594 -19.63 -12.60 -4.00
CA GLY A 594 -18.98 -11.57 -3.21
C GLY A 594 -19.92 -10.43 -2.88
N GLY A 595 -19.81 -9.90 -1.67
CA GLY A 595 -20.64 -8.79 -1.21
C GLY A 595 -19.86 -7.52 -0.90
N ALA A 596 -20.58 -6.40 -0.89
CA ALA A 596 -20.11 -5.14 -0.31
C ALA A 596 -19.83 -5.26 1.20
N ASP A 597 -20.34 -6.30 1.86
CA ASP A 597 -20.04 -6.67 3.24
C ASP A 597 -18.64 -7.30 3.42
N GLY A 598 -17.87 -7.42 2.34
CA GLY A 598 -16.53 -7.96 2.31
C GLY A 598 -16.43 -9.47 2.49
N THR A 599 -17.56 -10.18 2.42
CA THR A 599 -17.59 -11.63 2.47
C THR A 599 -17.56 -12.26 1.08
N VAL A 600 -16.87 -13.38 0.98
CA VAL A 600 -16.89 -14.28 -0.19
C VAL A 600 -17.50 -15.60 0.24
N ARG A 601 -18.42 -16.14 -0.56
CA ARG A 601 -19.11 -17.40 -0.28
C ARG A 601 -19.03 -18.32 -1.48
N LEU A 602 -18.84 -19.61 -1.19
CA LEU A 602 -18.94 -20.70 -2.14
C LEU A 602 -20.20 -21.51 -1.80
N TRP A 603 -21.08 -21.68 -2.77
CA TRP A 603 -22.36 -22.35 -2.61
C TRP A 603 -22.53 -23.45 -3.66
N PRO A 604 -22.45 -24.74 -3.27
CA PRO A 604 -22.91 -25.84 -4.10
C PRO A 604 -24.45 -25.78 -4.20
N VAL A 605 -24.98 -25.49 -5.39
CA VAL A 605 -26.40 -25.13 -5.57
C VAL A 605 -27.35 -26.28 -5.20
N ALA A 606 -26.88 -27.53 -5.29
CA ALA A 606 -27.63 -28.73 -4.91
C ALA A 606 -27.81 -28.89 -3.38
N GLU A 607 -27.07 -28.12 -2.58
CA GLU A 607 -26.98 -28.25 -1.12
C GLU A 607 -27.36 -26.93 -0.45
N ALA A 608 -27.61 -26.97 0.86
CA ALA A 608 -27.83 -25.75 1.63
C ALA A 608 -26.53 -24.92 1.65
N PRO A 609 -26.61 -23.58 1.53
CA PRO A 609 -25.43 -22.74 1.69
C PRO A 609 -24.78 -22.95 3.06
N ILE A 610 -23.45 -22.91 3.10
CA ILE A 610 -22.69 -22.92 4.35
C ILE A 610 -22.86 -21.55 5.01
N ASP A 611 -23.14 -21.53 6.32
CA ASP A 611 -23.37 -20.29 7.07
C ASP A 611 -22.11 -19.42 7.18
N GLU A 612 -20.95 -20.05 7.37
CA GLU A 612 -19.67 -19.35 7.44
C GLU A 612 -19.18 -18.93 6.04
N PRO A 613 -18.75 -17.67 5.85
CA PRO A 613 -18.18 -17.26 4.59
C PRO A 613 -16.80 -17.89 4.40
N MET A 614 -16.45 -18.18 3.15
CA MET A 614 -15.11 -18.66 2.77
C MET A 614 -14.04 -17.65 3.20
N ILE A 615 -14.34 -16.35 3.04
CA ILE A 615 -13.50 -15.23 3.50
C ILE A 615 -14.38 -14.12 4.05
N ARG A 616 -13.88 -13.46 5.10
CA ARG A 616 -14.40 -12.19 5.61
C ARG A 616 -13.28 -11.17 5.67
N ARG A 617 -13.43 -10.07 4.95
CA ARG A 617 -12.56 -8.90 5.01
C ARG A 617 -13.37 -7.65 5.36
N ASN A 618 -12.68 -6.62 5.80
CA ASN A 618 -13.25 -5.30 6.04
C ASN A 618 -13.26 -4.43 4.78
N THR A 619 -13.16 -5.05 3.60
CA THR A 619 -13.15 -4.39 2.29
C THR A 619 -14.15 -5.07 1.39
N GLY A 620 -14.90 -4.30 0.59
CA GLY A 620 -15.95 -4.85 -0.26
C GLY A 620 -15.37 -5.66 -1.42
N VAL A 621 -16.05 -6.71 -1.85
CA VAL A 621 -15.68 -7.44 -3.08
C VAL A 621 -16.06 -6.59 -4.28
N THR A 622 -15.21 -6.53 -5.30
CA THR A 622 -15.49 -5.80 -6.56
C THR A 622 -15.75 -6.71 -7.74
N ALA A 623 -15.08 -7.87 -7.80
CA ALA A 623 -15.20 -8.80 -8.91
C ALA A 623 -14.90 -10.23 -8.49
N ALA A 624 -15.50 -11.19 -9.19
CA ALA A 624 -15.25 -12.62 -9.01
C ALA A 624 -15.27 -13.31 -10.37
N ALA A 625 -14.35 -14.27 -10.57
CA ALA A 625 -14.31 -15.16 -11.72
C ALA A 625 -14.13 -16.60 -11.23
N PHE A 626 -14.74 -17.55 -11.93
CA PHE A 626 -14.70 -18.97 -11.55
C PHE A 626 -14.62 -19.84 -12.80
N ALA A 627 -13.58 -20.69 -12.89
CA ALA A 627 -13.39 -21.59 -14.02
C ALA A 627 -12.89 -22.96 -13.57
N VAL A 628 -13.08 -23.98 -14.41
CA VAL A 628 -12.42 -25.28 -14.25
C VAL A 628 -11.23 -25.30 -15.20
N LEU A 629 -10.03 -25.21 -14.64
CA LEU A 629 -8.77 -25.39 -15.34
C LEU A 629 -8.43 -26.89 -15.43
N PRO A 630 -7.46 -27.30 -16.27
CA PRO A 630 -6.94 -28.67 -16.25
C PRO A 630 -6.45 -29.13 -14.87
N SER A 631 -6.00 -28.19 -14.01
CA SER A 631 -5.57 -28.46 -12.64
C SER A 631 -6.73 -28.72 -11.68
N GLY A 632 -7.89 -28.11 -11.91
CA GLY A 632 -9.01 -28.11 -10.98
C GLY A 632 -9.85 -26.83 -11.07
N PRO A 633 -10.94 -26.75 -10.29
CA PRO A 633 -11.72 -25.53 -10.14
C PRO A 633 -10.89 -24.42 -9.49
N VAL A 634 -10.76 -23.28 -10.18
CA VAL A 634 -10.04 -22.10 -9.71
C VAL A 634 -10.97 -20.90 -9.62
N ALA A 635 -10.99 -20.26 -8.45
CA ALA A 635 -11.71 -19.03 -8.22
C ALA A 635 -10.74 -17.85 -8.06
N ALA A 636 -11.07 -16.71 -8.64
CA ALA A 636 -10.33 -15.46 -8.47
C ALA A 636 -11.29 -14.37 -7.99
N VAL A 637 -10.95 -13.64 -6.92
CA VAL A 637 -11.80 -12.58 -6.36
C VAL A 637 -10.96 -11.37 -6.02
N ALA A 638 -11.46 -10.18 -6.36
CA ALA A 638 -10.83 -8.89 -6.09
C ALA A 638 -11.65 -8.05 -5.10
N TRP A 639 -10.96 -7.15 -4.39
CA TRP A 639 -11.54 -6.24 -3.41
C TRP A 639 -11.31 -4.78 -3.76
N THR A 640 -12.06 -3.90 -3.08
CA THR A 640 -11.94 -2.44 -3.21
C THR A 640 -10.56 -1.91 -2.88
N ASP A 641 -9.80 -2.63 -2.05
CA ASP A 641 -8.42 -2.33 -1.71
C ASP A 641 -7.42 -2.80 -2.79
N GLY A 642 -7.88 -3.24 -3.95
CA GLY A 642 -7.04 -3.69 -5.07
C GLY A 642 -6.36 -5.05 -4.85
N HIS A 643 -6.53 -5.70 -3.70
CA HIS A 643 -6.05 -7.07 -3.53
C HIS A 643 -6.87 -8.03 -4.38
N LEU A 644 -6.19 -9.07 -4.85
CA LEU A 644 -6.75 -10.21 -5.55
C LEU A 644 -6.32 -11.48 -4.82
N ARG A 645 -7.24 -12.43 -4.70
CA ARG A 645 -6.93 -13.79 -4.23
C ARG A 645 -7.38 -14.78 -5.27
N ILE A 646 -6.54 -15.79 -5.50
CA ILE A 646 -6.76 -16.88 -6.43
C ILE A 646 -6.67 -18.18 -5.64
N TRP A 647 -7.70 -19.01 -5.68
CA TRP A 647 -7.74 -20.31 -5.01
C TRP A 647 -7.77 -21.43 -6.02
N ASP A 648 -6.88 -22.40 -5.87
CA ASP A 648 -7.10 -23.74 -6.39
C ASP A 648 -7.97 -24.49 -5.37
N LEU A 649 -9.25 -24.70 -5.70
CA LEU A 649 -10.20 -25.31 -4.78
C LEU A 649 -10.04 -26.84 -4.68
N LEU A 650 -9.16 -27.45 -5.49
CA LEU A 650 -8.84 -28.86 -5.36
C LEU A 650 -7.76 -29.08 -4.29
N ASP A 651 -6.66 -28.34 -4.39
CA ASP A 651 -5.49 -28.53 -3.53
C ASP A 651 -5.51 -27.60 -2.30
N GLY A 652 -6.37 -26.59 -2.30
CA GLY A 652 -6.49 -25.60 -1.21
C GLY A 652 -5.43 -24.49 -1.25
N GLU A 653 -4.60 -24.47 -2.28
CA GLU A 653 -3.55 -23.46 -2.47
C GLU A 653 -4.16 -22.07 -2.74
N GLU A 654 -3.64 -21.06 -2.06
CA GLU A 654 -4.06 -19.67 -2.19
C GLU A 654 -2.90 -18.80 -2.64
N GLN A 655 -3.14 -17.98 -3.68
CA GLN A 655 -2.23 -16.93 -4.11
C GLN A 655 -2.85 -15.57 -3.79
N ILE A 656 -2.14 -14.76 -3.01
CA ILE A 656 -2.50 -13.36 -2.74
C ILE A 656 -1.65 -12.46 -3.63
N MET A 657 -2.30 -11.54 -4.33
CA MET A 657 -1.63 -10.59 -5.19
C MET A 657 -2.21 -9.19 -4.99
N ASN A 658 -1.39 -8.17 -5.18
CA ASN A 658 -1.84 -6.78 -5.22
C ASN A 658 -1.20 -6.12 -6.45
N PRO A 659 -1.89 -6.04 -7.61
CA PRO A 659 -1.35 -5.41 -8.80
C PRO A 659 -1.11 -3.90 -8.66
N GLY A 660 -1.43 -3.29 -7.51
CA GLY A 660 -1.31 -1.84 -7.30
C GLY A 660 -2.37 -1.03 -8.05
N LEU A 661 -3.39 -1.71 -8.58
CA LEU A 661 -4.43 -1.16 -9.45
C LEU A 661 -5.81 -1.40 -8.82
N THR A 662 -6.75 -0.49 -9.08
CA THR A 662 -8.16 -0.76 -8.78
C THR A 662 -8.69 -1.79 -9.77
N VAL A 663 -9.33 -2.84 -9.26
CA VAL A 663 -9.92 -3.93 -10.05
C VAL A 663 -11.44 -3.79 -10.00
N ASN A 664 -12.06 -3.56 -11.17
CA ASN A 664 -13.51 -3.50 -11.32
C ASN A 664 -14.09 -4.80 -11.85
N ALA A 665 -13.34 -5.54 -12.66
CA ALA A 665 -13.83 -6.75 -13.32
C ALA A 665 -12.72 -7.80 -13.49
N LEU A 666 -13.14 -9.07 -13.47
CA LEU A 666 -12.29 -10.24 -13.65
C LEU A 666 -12.94 -11.20 -14.64
N ALA A 667 -12.13 -11.88 -15.44
CA ALA A 667 -12.53 -13.02 -16.25
C ALA A 667 -11.42 -14.05 -16.24
N LEU A 668 -11.76 -15.32 -16.02
CA LEU A 668 -10.80 -16.41 -15.97
C LEU A 668 -11.14 -17.43 -17.04
N THR A 669 -10.28 -17.57 -18.05
CA THR A 669 -10.50 -18.55 -19.11
C THR A 669 -10.12 -19.97 -18.65
N PRO A 670 -10.70 -21.03 -19.26
CA PRO A 670 -10.35 -22.42 -18.95
C PRO A 670 -8.87 -22.77 -19.21
N GLU A 671 -8.17 -21.98 -20.02
CA GLU A 671 -6.74 -22.12 -20.32
C GLU A 671 -5.83 -21.48 -19.26
N GLY A 672 -6.40 -20.89 -18.21
CA GLY A 672 -5.65 -20.27 -17.11
C GLY A 672 -5.25 -18.83 -17.35
N LEU A 673 -5.90 -18.13 -18.28
CA LEU A 673 -5.70 -16.70 -18.49
C LEU A 673 -6.67 -15.91 -17.59
N LEU A 674 -6.12 -15.15 -16.65
CA LEU A 674 -6.85 -14.23 -15.81
C LEU A 674 -6.75 -12.81 -16.38
N ALA A 675 -7.85 -12.31 -16.94
CA ALA A 675 -7.97 -10.92 -17.31
C ALA A 675 -8.45 -10.08 -16.12
N VAL A 676 -7.72 -9.02 -15.83
CA VAL A 676 -7.95 -8.05 -14.75
C VAL A 676 -8.20 -6.70 -15.39
N ALA A 677 -9.35 -6.10 -15.10
CA ALA A 677 -9.73 -4.83 -15.70
C ALA A 677 -10.23 -3.83 -14.67
N GLY A 678 -10.03 -2.55 -14.96
CA GLY A 678 -10.43 -1.45 -14.10
C GLY A 678 -10.29 -0.09 -14.76
N PRO A 679 -10.15 1.00 -13.99
CA PRO A 679 -10.02 2.35 -14.54
C PRO A 679 -8.75 2.60 -15.36
N HIS A 680 -7.87 1.61 -15.44
CA HIS A 680 -6.52 1.71 -16.00
C HIS A 680 -6.35 0.90 -17.28
N GLY A 681 -7.44 0.29 -17.76
CA GLY A 681 -7.44 -0.63 -18.88
C GLY A 681 -7.52 -2.08 -18.41
N THR A 682 -7.14 -2.98 -19.31
CA THR A 682 -7.16 -4.43 -19.11
C THR A 682 -5.73 -4.96 -19.15
N ALA A 683 -5.40 -5.83 -18.20
CA ALA A 683 -4.17 -6.59 -18.20
C ALA A 683 -4.48 -8.08 -18.03
N THR A 684 -3.62 -8.93 -18.57
CA THR A 684 -3.75 -10.38 -18.39
C THR A 684 -2.64 -10.94 -17.53
N LEU A 685 -2.95 -11.99 -16.78
CA LEU A 685 -2.03 -12.75 -15.95
C LEU A 685 -2.23 -14.23 -16.25
N ARG A 686 -1.13 -14.97 -16.39
CA ARG A 686 -1.17 -16.44 -16.56
C ARG A 686 -1.17 -17.09 -15.19
N ILE A 687 -2.26 -17.76 -14.84
CA ILE A 687 -2.30 -18.62 -13.65
C ILE A 687 -1.54 -19.90 -13.99
N SER A 688 -0.35 -20.04 -13.40
CA SER A 688 0.49 -21.22 -13.52
C SER A 688 0.46 -21.99 -12.21
N ARG A 689 0.56 -23.32 -12.24
CA ARG A 689 0.81 -24.09 -11.01
C ARG A 689 2.17 -23.68 -10.42
N PRO A 690 2.29 -23.47 -9.10
CA PRO A 690 3.60 -23.41 -8.47
C PRO A 690 4.32 -24.75 -8.71
N GLY A 691 5.44 -24.73 -9.44
CA GLY A 691 6.25 -25.91 -9.77
C GLY A 691 6.43 -26.19 -11.26
N SER A 692 5.66 -25.58 -12.16
CA SER A 692 5.99 -25.58 -13.59
C SER A 692 6.83 -24.34 -13.90
N SER A 693 8.17 -24.48 -13.86
CA SER A 693 9.05 -23.50 -14.49
C SER A 693 8.58 -23.28 -15.93
N PRO A 694 8.45 -22.03 -16.42
CA PRO A 694 8.26 -21.83 -17.84
C PRO A 694 9.51 -22.38 -18.52
N ALA A 695 9.33 -23.41 -19.36
CA ALA A 695 10.39 -23.82 -20.27
C ALA A 695 10.75 -22.59 -21.10
N ARG A 696 12.00 -22.15 -21.00
CA ARG A 696 12.55 -21.10 -21.86
C ARG A 696 12.31 -21.53 -23.30
N HIS A 697 11.48 -20.79 -24.02
CA HIS A 697 11.39 -20.84 -25.47
C HIS A 697 11.59 -19.43 -26.02
#